data_AF-A0AAN9R5L8-F1
#
_entry.id   AF-A0AAN9R5L8-F1
#
_cell.length_a   1.000
_cell.length_b   1.000
_cell.length_c   1.000
_cell.angle_alpha   90.00
_cell.angle_beta   90.00
_cell.angle_gamma   90.00
#
_symmetry.space_group_name_H-M   'P 1'
#
loop_
_entity.id
_entity.type
_entity.pdbx_description
1 polymer ?
#
loop_
_entity_poly.entity_id
_entity_poly.type
_entity_poly.pdbx_seq_one_letter_code
_entity_poly.pdbx_strand_id
1 'polypeptide(L)'
;MWSISANKTQGTHMSNSIKVPPKPDGKRVNLTLGSRKAKPFIIHHASYPHDLILRVSGIEIEDVDKVVTYGDNGELTVEGRGEVEEGVGEEVVVMMEGIMEVGQDELKEEEGRGVTVVEGNDQTNEGWVTRKCHAMTYTGFGVTAAGALVKGIVPKMRLMTLHASFSQKKNMVQTSKAFCDTDFIYGTYQVTKSMEKPSLLASPIFLFLLLNISASVAAPTAESVYSPFFKCLSNYTKFSDQVSNIVFAQNNVSFSAVLQAYIRNARFNTTSTPKPLLVVTPLQEPHVQGAVICAKSIGIQLKIRSGGHDFEGISYVSDQPFIILDMFQFRNISVDIENEVAVVQAGATLGELYYRIWEKSKVHGFPAGVCPTVGVGGHLSGGGYGNMLRKYGLSVDNVIDAKIVDANGRILDKETMGEDLFWAIRGGGGASFGVILSYTVKLVAVPETVTVFRVAKSLDQNQNLTEFVFQWQQVAPHTDDRLFLRLLLQPVSSEVVKGQKTIRATVMALFLGRADEVVTLMGKEFPSLGLNKENCSEMSWIGSVIWWANYDNATKPEVLLDRNVNSATFLKRKSDYVQKPISKDGLEGIWNKMIELRKTGFVFNPYGGKMGEILSNATAFPHRAGNLFKIQYSVNWDEPGIALENNFTSMARSLHSYMTPFVSNSPRSAFLNYRDLDIGTNNFGKNSYDEGVVYGVQYFGNNFERLVKIKTMVDPENFFRNEQSIPTHPSKQGLDSGAGKLLNSNLYWKLTVKVVCFFILEIFI
;
A
#
# COMPACT_ATOMS: atom_id res chain seq x y z
N MET A 1 19.96 -43.04 -19.82
CA MET A 1 20.04 -41.70 -19.20
C MET A 1 18.75 -40.96 -19.54
N TRP A 2 18.09 -40.36 -18.54
CA TRP A 2 16.93 -39.46 -18.68
C TRP A 2 15.67 -40.04 -19.37
N SER A 3 14.51 -39.37 -19.34
CA SER A 3 13.71 -39.00 -18.16
C SER A 3 12.28 -38.63 -18.60
N ILE A 4 11.30 -39.18 -17.89
CA ILE A 4 9.83 -38.97 -17.90
C ILE A 4 9.32 -37.66 -18.56
N SER A 5 8.30 -37.79 -19.42
CA SER A 5 7.50 -36.68 -19.97
C SER A 5 6.29 -36.33 -19.10
N ALA A 6 5.83 -35.08 -19.17
CA ALA A 6 4.58 -34.62 -18.54
C ALA A 6 3.49 -34.37 -19.60
N ASN A 7 2.26 -34.85 -19.35
CA ASN A 7 1.13 -34.65 -20.24
C ASN A 7 0.50 -33.26 -20.08
N LYS A 8 0.09 -32.66 -21.21
CA LYS A 8 -0.95 -31.62 -21.25
C LYS A 8 -2.28 -32.26 -21.62
N THR A 9 -3.31 -32.09 -20.79
CA THR A 9 -4.70 -32.32 -21.19
C THR A 9 -5.22 -31.14 -22.00
N GLN A 10 -5.95 -31.42 -23.08
CA GLN A 10 -6.63 -30.39 -23.89
C GLN A 10 -8.08 -30.23 -23.39
N GLY A 11 -8.56 -29.00 -23.31
CA GLY A 11 -10.00 -28.72 -23.18
C GLY A 11 -10.71 -28.95 -24.53
N THR A 12 -11.92 -29.50 -24.50
CA THR A 12 -12.76 -29.70 -25.68
C THR A 12 -13.72 -28.54 -25.86
N HIS A 13 -13.63 -27.85 -27.00
CA HIS A 13 -14.63 -26.86 -27.41
C HIS A 13 -15.83 -27.57 -28.05
N MET A 14 -17.05 -27.14 -27.72
CA MET A 14 -18.25 -27.41 -28.50
C MET A 14 -18.81 -26.08 -29.02
N SER A 15 -19.14 -26.02 -30.31
CA SER A 15 -19.86 -24.92 -30.93
C SER A 15 -21.11 -25.46 -31.61
N ASN A 16 -22.24 -24.79 -31.38
CA ASN A 16 -23.51 -25.06 -32.06
C ASN A 16 -23.94 -23.76 -32.74
N SER A 17 -24.20 -23.80 -34.04
CA SER A 17 -24.78 -22.69 -34.80
C SER A 17 -26.24 -22.97 -35.14
N ILE A 18 -27.06 -21.92 -35.13
CA ILE A 18 -28.49 -21.97 -35.47
C ILE A 18 -28.74 -20.92 -36.56
N LYS A 19 -29.42 -21.31 -37.63
CA LYS A 19 -29.84 -20.39 -38.70
C LYS A 19 -31.28 -19.96 -38.50
N VAL A 20 -31.54 -18.65 -38.60
CA VAL A 20 -32.88 -18.05 -38.59
C VAL A 20 -33.07 -17.33 -39.93
N PRO A 21 -34.16 -17.58 -40.69
CA PRO A 21 -34.43 -16.88 -41.93
C PRO A 21 -35.02 -15.47 -41.66
N PRO A 22 -34.73 -14.47 -42.49
CA PRO A 22 -35.29 -13.13 -42.33
C PRO A 22 -36.80 -13.12 -42.60
N LYS A 23 -37.52 -12.25 -41.90
CA LYS A 23 -38.88 -11.81 -42.21
C LYS A 23 -38.94 -10.29 -42.10
N PRO A 24 -39.75 -9.62 -42.95
CA PRO A 24 -40.06 -8.20 -42.78
C PRO A 24 -40.97 -7.97 -41.56
N ASP A 25 -41.17 -6.70 -41.23
CA ASP A 25 -42.03 -6.14 -40.18
C ASP A 25 -41.57 -6.46 -38.73
N GLY A 26 -40.87 -5.50 -38.12
CA GLY A 26 -40.30 -5.65 -36.78
C GLY A 26 -41.33 -5.79 -35.65
N LYS A 27 -41.31 -6.94 -34.98
CA LYS A 27 -41.74 -7.13 -33.57
C LYS A 27 -41.33 -8.49 -33.01
N ARG A 28 -40.61 -8.47 -31.89
CA ARG A 28 -40.22 -9.58 -30.98
C ARG A 28 -39.46 -10.76 -31.62
N VAL A 29 -38.26 -11.02 -31.11
CA VAL A 29 -37.53 -12.27 -31.33
C VAL A 29 -37.55 -13.07 -30.02
N ASN A 30 -38.17 -14.24 -30.03
CA ASN A 30 -38.09 -15.19 -28.92
C ASN A 30 -36.95 -16.18 -29.18
N LEU A 31 -35.96 -16.25 -28.28
CA LEU A 31 -34.87 -17.21 -28.34
C LEU A 31 -35.17 -18.39 -27.40
N THR A 32 -34.96 -19.62 -27.87
CA THR A 32 -35.26 -20.84 -27.10
C THR A 32 -34.12 -21.86 -27.22
N LEU A 33 -33.40 -22.08 -26.11
CA LEU A 33 -32.22 -22.95 -26.04
C LEU A 33 -32.62 -24.37 -25.58
N GLY A 34 -33.17 -25.16 -26.51
CA GLY A 34 -33.58 -26.55 -26.25
C GLY A 34 -32.39 -27.52 -26.13
N SER A 35 -32.00 -27.85 -24.90
CA SER A 35 -31.04 -28.92 -24.61
C SER A 35 -31.62 -30.31 -24.92
N ARG A 36 -30.95 -31.11 -25.77
CA ARG A 36 -31.34 -32.52 -26.00
C ARG A 36 -30.36 -33.47 -25.31
N LYS A 37 -30.89 -34.19 -24.31
CA LYS A 37 -30.26 -35.28 -23.52
C LYS A 37 -29.21 -34.86 -22.48
N ALA A 38 -29.69 -34.42 -21.33
CA ALA A 38 -29.05 -34.71 -20.04
C ALA A 38 -30.04 -35.51 -19.16
N LYS A 39 -29.54 -36.34 -18.24
CA LYS A 39 -30.37 -36.94 -17.17
C LYS A 39 -30.50 -35.93 -16.01
N PRO A 40 -31.61 -35.94 -15.24
CA PRO A 40 -31.79 -35.02 -14.13
C PRO A 40 -30.78 -35.33 -13.01
N PHE A 41 -30.09 -34.29 -12.54
CA PHE A 41 -29.34 -34.29 -11.28
C PHE A 41 -30.06 -33.40 -10.26
N ILE A 42 -30.18 -33.88 -9.03
CA ILE A 42 -30.83 -33.14 -7.94
C ILE A 42 -29.77 -32.22 -7.30
N ILE A 43 -30.02 -30.91 -7.31
CA ILE A 43 -29.17 -29.92 -6.65
C ILE A 43 -29.89 -29.42 -5.40
N HIS A 44 -29.33 -29.69 -4.21
CA HIS A 44 -29.78 -29.06 -2.97
C HIS A 44 -29.37 -27.57 -2.94
N HIS A 45 -30.21 -26.73 -2.31
CA HIS A 45 -30.08 -25.27 -2.35
C HIS A 45 -28.68 -24.73 -2.02
N ALA A 46 -28.11 -23.98 -2.98
CA ALA A 46 -27.02 -23.04 -2.74
C ALA A 46 -27.37 -21.71 -3.43
N SER A 47 -27.74 -20.69 -2.66
CA SER A 47 -28.15 -19.37 -3.19
C SER A 47 -26.93 -18.45 -3.30
N TYR A 48 -26.37 -18.30 -4.50
CA TYR A 48 -25.33 -17.32 -4.80
C TYR A 48 -25.61 -16.63 -6.14
N PRO A 49 -25.71 -15.29 -6.20
CA PRO A 49 -25.77 -14.56 -7.46
C PRO A 49 -24.36 -14.37 -8.02
N HIS A 50 -24.11 -14.90 -9.22
CA HIS A 50 -23.00 -14.52 -10.07
C HIS A 50 -23.56 -14.06 -11.42
N ASP A 51 -23.17 -12.86 -11.86
CA ASP A 51 -23.69 -12.27 -13.09
C ASP A 51 -23.18 -13.01 -14.33
N LEU A 52 -24.10 -13.60 -15.10
CA LEU A 52 -23.79 -14.26 -16.36
C LEU A 52 -23.59 -13.20 -17.46
N ILE A 53 -22.33 -12.89 -17.78
CA ILE A 53 -22.00 -11.93 -18.84
C ILE A 53 -22.21 -12.58 -20.22
N LEU A 54 -23.39 -12.39 -20.79
CA LEU A 54 -23.63 -12.63 -22.22
C LEU A 54 -22.93 -11.55 -23.05
N ARG A 55 -22.17 -11.96 -24.07
CA ARG A 55 -21.70 -11.09 -25.15
C ARG A 55 -22.32 -11.52 -26.46
N VAL A 56 -23.12 -10.63 -27.05
CA VAL A 56 -23.62 -10.74 -28.41
C VAL A 56 -22.95 -9.63 -29.21
N SER A 57 -22.24 -9.99 -30.29
CA SER A 57 -21.64 -9.02 -31.19
C SER A 57 -22.69 -8.49 -32.16
N GLY A 58 -22.88 -7.16 -32.21
CA GLY A 58 -23.72 -6.50 -33.22
C GLY A 58 -25.10 -6.01 -32.75
N ILE A 59 -25.40 -6.04 -31.44
CA ILE A 59 -26.62 -5.48 -30.86
C ILE A 59 -26.25 -4.77 -29.55
N GLU A 60 -26.59 -3.48 -29.42
CA GLU A 60 -26.66 -2.82 -28.10
C GLU A 60 -28.03 -3.08 -27.47
N ILE A 61 -28.05 -3.39 -26.17
CA ILE A 61 -29.26 -3.71 -25.41
C ILE A 61 -29.37 -2.67 -24.30
N GLU A 62 -30.22 -1.66 -24.50
CA GLU A 62 -30.32 -0.51 -23.58
C GLU A 62 -31.00 -0.84 -22.25
N ASP A 63 -31.92 -1.83 -22.21
CA ASP A 63 -32.60 -2.25 -20.97
C ASP A 63 -32.76 -3.77 -20.85
N VAL A 64 -32.39 -4.31 -19.69
CA VAL A 64 -32.56 -5.73 -19.32
C VAL A 64 -33.50 -5.83 -18.12
N ASP A 65 -34.81 -5.84 -18.41
CA ASP A 65 -35.86 -6.07 -17.41
C ASP A 65 -35.69 -7.45 -16.75
N LYS A 66 -35.60 -7.47 -15.41
CA LYS A 66 -35.32 -8.70 -14.64
C LYS A 66 -36.53 -9.64 -14.57
N VAL A 67 -36.61 -10.61 -15.47
CA VAL A 67 -37.39 -11.84 -15.27
C VAL A 67 -36.53 -13.07 -15.58
N VAL A 68 -36.23 -13.86 -14.55
CA VAL A 68 -35.61 -15.19 -14.68
C VAL A 68 -36.56 -16.20 -14.05
N THR A 69 -37.23 -16.99 -14.88
CA THR A 69 -38.08 -18.10 -14.44
C THR A 69 -37.43 -19.43 -14.80
N TYR A 70 -37.08 -20.22 -13.77
CA TYR A 70 -36.77 -21.63 -13.95
C TYR A 70 -38.07 -22.40 -14.21
N GLY A 71 -38.14 -23.16 -15.30
CA GLY A 71 -39.17 -24.17 -15.49
C GLY A 71 -38.78 -25.49 -14.84
N ASP A 72 -39.76 -26.30 -14.41
CA ASP A 72 -39.55 -27.59 -13.73
C ASP A 72 -38.74 -28.62 -14.56
N ASN A 73 -38.58 -28.37 -15.87
CA ASN A 73 -37.82 -29.16 -16.81
C ASN A 73 -36.29 -28.87 -16.79
N GLY A 74 -35.85 -27.82 -16.08
CA GLY A 74 -34.46 -27.33 -16.13
C GLY A 74 -34.14 -26.43 -17.35
N GLU A 75 -35.15 -25.95 -18.06
CA GLU A 75 -34.98 -24.96 -19.14
C GLU A 75 -34.86 -23.53 -18.57
N LEU A 76 -33.95 -22.75 -19.14
CA LEU A 76 -33.68 -21.35 -18.77
C LEU A 76 -34.19 -20.44 -19.89
N THR A 77 -35.09 -19.52 -19.56
CA THR A 77 -35.66 -18.55 -20.52
C THR A 77 -35.28 -17.13 -20.11
N VAL A 78 -34.94 -16.30 -21.09
CA VAL A 78 -34.62 -14.88 -20.92
C VAL A 78 -35.38 -14.10 -22.00
N GLU A 79 -36.22 -13.15 -21.60
CA GLU A 79 -36.83 -12.18 -22.51
C GLU A 79 -36.09 -10.83 -22.40
N GLY A 80 -36.10 -10.06 -23.48
CA GLY A 80 -35.49 -8.73 -23.55
C GLY A 80 -36.07 -7.91 -24.70
N ARG A 81 -35.74 -6.62 -24.76
CA ARG A 81 -36.11 -5.72 -25.85
C ARG A 81 -34.87 -5.07 -26.43
N GLY A 82 -34.95 -4.76 -27.72
CA GLY A 82 -33.95 -4.00 -28.47
C GLY A 82 -34.52 -3.69 -29.86
N GLU A 83 -34.08 -2.59 -30.44
CA GLU A 83 -34.28 -2.30 -31.86
C GLU A 83 -33.04 -2.72 -32.64
N VAL A 84 -33.16 -2.84 -33.97
CA VAL A 84 -32.07 -3.27 -34.85
C VAL A 84 -32.00 -2.27 -36.01
N GLU A 85 -30.86 -1.60 -36.18
CA GLU A 85 -30.65 -0.74 -37.35
C GLU A 85 -30.62 -1.58 -38.64
N GLU A 86 -31.36 -1.14 -39.66
CA GLU A 86 -31.29 -1.75 -40.98
C GLU A 86 -29.95 -1.39 -41.66
N GLY A 87 -29.07 -2.37 -41.92
CA GLY A 87 -27.91 -2.09 -42.77
C GLY A 87 -26.76 -3.10 -42.88
N VAL A 88 -26.63 -4.09 -42.00
CA VAL A 88 -25.51 -5.06 -42.06
C VAL A 88 -26.02 -6.51 -41.99
N GLY A 89 -25.70 -7.30 -43.02
CA GLY A 89 -26.06 -8.72 -43.12
C GLY A 89 -24.87 -9.64 -42.83
N GLU A 90 -24.52 -9.81 -41.55
CA GLU A 90 -23.49 -10.76 -41.09
C GLU A 90 -24.02 -11.72 -39.99
N GLU A 91 -23.31 -12.83 -39.74
CA GLU A 91 -23.79 -13.90 -38.86
C GLU A 91 -23.66 -13.55 -37.36
N VAL A 92 -24.77 -13.62 -36.62
CA VAL A 92 -24.77 -13.46 -35.16
C VAL A 92 -24.20 -14.71 -34.48
N VAL A 93 -22.96 -14.63 -34.02
CA VAL A 93 -22.30 -15.69 -33.24
C VAL A 93 -22.39 -15.38 -31.75
N VAL A 94 -22.94 -16.32 -30.97
CA VAL A 94 -22.96 -16.25 -29.50
C VAL A 94 -21.93 -17.22 -28.96
N MET A 95 -20.99 -16.74 -28.14
CA MET A 95 -20.02 -17.58 -27.42
C MET A 95 -20.22 -17.48 -25.92
N MET A 96 -20.11 -18.62 -25.23
CA MET A 96 -19.99 -18.71 -23.78
C MET A 96 -18.56 -19.12 -23.43
N GLU A 97 -17.90 -18.32 -22.59
CA GLU A 97 -16.70 -18.74 -21.88
C GLU A 97 -17.07 -19.10 -20.44
N GLY A 98 -16.61 -20.26 -19.97
CA GLY A 98 -16.85 -20.72 -18.60
C GLY A 98 -15.69 -21.59 -18.13
N ILE A 99 -15.14 -21.26 -16.96
CA ILE A 99 -14.08 -22.05 -16.31
C ILE A 99 -14.74 -23.00 -15.33
N MET A 100 -14.58 -24.31 -15.54
CA MET A 100 -14.96 -25.34 -14.57
C MET A 100 -13.71 -25.86 -13.86
N GLU A 101 -13.59 -25.56 -12.57
CA GLU A 101 -12.75 -26.36 -11.67
C GLU A 101 -13.58 -27.55 -11.17
N VAL A 102 -13.09 -28.78 -11.40
CA VAL A 102 -13.69 -30.00 -10.86
C VAL A 102 -12.85 -30.42 -9.66
N GLY A 103 -13.43 -30.31 -8.46
CA GLY A 103 -12.81 -30.87 -7.26
C GLY A 103 -12.77 -32.41 -7.35
N GLN A 104 -11.60 -32.99 -7.10
CA GLN A 104 -11.49 -34.44 -6.90
C GLN A 104 -11.89 -34.78 -5.47
N ASP A 105 -13.05 -35.40 -5.30
CA ASP A 105 -13.28 -36.41 -4.26
C ASP A 105 -14.47 -37.32 -4.65
N GLU A 106 -14.47 -38.54 -4.11
CA GLU A 106 -15.51 -39.58 -4.26
C GLU A 106 -15.98 -39.95 -5.69
N LEU A 107 -15.20 -40.80 -6.37
CA LEU A 107 -15.76 -41.83 -7.26
C LEU A 107 -15.40 -43.22 -6.72
N LYS A 108 -16.42 -43.94 -6.22
CA LYS A 108 -16.35 -45.39 -6.01
C LYS A 108 -16.92 -46.08 -7.23
N GLU A 109 -16.11 -46.85 -7.94
CA GLU A 109 -16.61 -47.87 -8.86
C GLU A 109 -16.98 -49.13 -8.06
N GLU A 110 -18.14 -49.69 -8.33
CA GLU A 110 -18.57 -50.99 -7.81
C GLU A 110 -19.24 -51.79 -8.94
N GLU A 111 -19.22 -53.12 -8.83
CA GLU A 111 -19.43 -54.11 -9.90
C GLU A 111 -18.39 -54.09 -11.06
N GLY A 112 -17.78 -55.21 -11.45
CA GLY A 112 -17.84 -56.54 -10.84
C GLY A 112 -17.56 -57.68 -11.84
N ARG A 113 -16.45 -58.41 -11.63
CA ARG A 113 -16.20 -59.79 -12.12
C ARG A 113 -14.94 -60.32 -11.42
N GLY A 114 -15.09 -61.35 -10.59
CA GLY A 114 -13.99 -61.89 -9.80
C GLY A 114 -13.33 -63.14 -10.41
N VAL A 115 -12.23 -63.55 -9.81
CA VAL A 115 -11.76 -64.95 -9.72
C VAL A 115 -11.21 -65.16 -8.30
N THR A 116 -11.50 -66.32 -7.71
CA THR A 116 -11.11 -66.68 -6.35
C THR A 116 -9.69 -67.23 -6.28
N VAL A 117 -8.90 -66.79 -5.29
CA VAL A 117 -7.81 -67.57 -4.67
C VAL A 117 -7.88 -67.37 -3.15
N VAL A 118 -7.49 -68.38 -2.38
CA VAL A 118 -7.53 -68.45 -0.91
C VAL A 118 -6.10 -68.57 -0.37
N GLU A 119 -5.93 -68.51 0.96
CA GLU A 119 -4.69 -68.66 1.76
C GLU A 119 -3.99 -67.33 2.14
N GLY A 120 -3.35 -67.22 3.31
CA GLY A 120 -3.33 -68.17 4.44
C GLY A 120 -2.12 -68.01 5.36
N ASN A 121 -2.37 -67.59 6.61
CA ASN A 121 -1.50 -67.64 7.80
C ASN A 121 0.04 -67.50 7.68
N ASP A 122 0.53 -66.43 8.33
CA ASP A 122 1.43 -66.48 9.50
C ASP A 122 2.86 -67.11 9.46
N GLN A 123 3.78 -66.34 10.04
CA GLN A 123 4.99 -66.74 10.80
C GLN A 123 6.31 -67.27 10.16
N THR A 124 7.35 -66.47 10.44
CA THR A 124 8.69 -66.85 10.98
C THR A 124 9.90 -67.22 10.07
N ASN A 125 11.02 -66.54 10.40
CA ASN A 125 12.43 -67.02 10.45
C ASN A 125 13.18 -67.31 9.11
N GLU A 126 14.53 -67.20 9.00
CA GLU A 126 15.58 -66.90 10.01
C GLU A 126 16.91 -66.34 9.44
N GLY A 127 17.59 -65.46 10.21
CA GLY A 127 19.06 -65.27 10.24
C GLY A 127 19.78 -64.64 9.02
N TRP A 128 21.10 -64.38 9.02
CA TRP A 128 22.12 -64.58 10.08
C TRP A 128 23.14 -63.39 10.15
N VAL A 129 23.21 -62.75 11.34
CA VAL A 129 24.40 -62.58 12.21
C VAL A 129 25.69 -61.93 11.69
N THR A 130 25.98 -60.72 12.18
CA THR A 130 26.99 -60.34 13.23
C THR A 130 26.90 -58.80 13.48
N ARG A 131 27.42 -58.08 14.49
CA ARG A 131 27.91 -58.19 15.91
C ARG A 131 27.98 -56.69 16.41
N LYS A 132 28.00 -56.24 17.68
CA LYS A 132 28.09 -56.85 19.03
C LYS A 132 27.49 -55.87 20.08
N CYS A 133 26.67 -56.38 21.02
CA CYS A 133 26.63 -56.17 22.49
C CYS A 133 27.16 -54.86 23.17
N HIS A 134 26.56 -54.31 24.26
CA HIS A 134 25.38 -54.72 25.06
C HIS A 134 24.87 -53.62 26.06
N ALA A 135 23.60 -53.73 26.50
CA ALA A 135 22.96 -53.41 27.83
C ALA A 135 23.36 -52.17 28.68
N MET A 136 22.45 -51.32 29.23
CA MET A 136 21.37 -51.52 30.27
C MET A 136 21.92 -51.83 31.69
N THR A 137 21.41 -51.32 32.86
CA THR A 137 20.20 -50.50 33.21
C THR A 137 20.23 -49.95 34.67
N TYR A 138 19.33 -48.99 34.99
CA TYR A 138 18.60 -48.73 36.28
C TYR A 138 19.24 -48.09 37.56
N THR A 139 18.41 -47.23 38.21
CA THR A 139 18.39 -46.76 39.64
C THR A 139 19.57 -45.94 40.21
N GLY A 140 19.42 -45.05 41.23
CA GLY A 140 18.21 -44.51 41.90
C GLY A 140 18.49 -43.87 43.30
N PHE A 141 17.59 -42.96 43.75
CA PHE A 141 17.38 -42.44 45.14
C PHE A 141 18.46 -41.60 45.90
N GLY A 142 17.95 -40.72 46.80
CA GLY A 142 18.70 -40.00 47.86
C GLY A 142 18.97 -38.50 47.58
N VAL A 143 18.86 -37.54 48.51
CA VAL A 143 18.47 -37.54 49.95
C VAL A 143 17.68 -36.25 50.28
N THR A 144 16.83 -36.28 51.32
CA THR A 144 15.94 -35.19 51.75
C THR A 144 16.30 -34.55 53.11
N ALA A 145 15.77 -33.32 53.32
CA ALA A 145 15.22 -32.77 54.58
C ALA A 145 16.07 -31.88 55.54
N ALA A 146 15.34 -30.86 56.03
CA ALA A 146 15.36 -30.22 57.37
C ALA A 146 16.38 -29.11 57.73
N GLY A 147 15.93 -28.18 58.61
CA GLY A 147 16.65 -26.99 59.09
C GLY A 147 16.08 -25.66 58.55
N ALA A 148 14.89 -25.15 58.90
CA ALA A 148 14.17 -25.02 60.18
C ALA A 148 14.59 -23.84 61.09
N LEU A 149 13.73 -22.80 61.08
CA LEU A 149 13.42 -21.81 62.15
C LEU A 149 14.41 -20.70 62.58
N VAL A 150 13.85 -19.47 62.58
CA VAL A 150 13.70 -18.51 63.72
C VAL A 150 14.50 -17.17 63.79
N LYS A 151 13.70 -16.07 63.79
CA LYS A 151 13.85 -14.69 64.38
C LYS A 151 15.13 -13.85 64.12
N GLY A 152 14.94 -12.57 63.73
CA GLY A 152 16.08 -11.61 63.60
C GLY A 152 15.81 -10.12 63.23
N ILE A 153 14.81 -9.47 63.83
CA ILE A 153 14.73 -8.01 64.16
C ILE A 153 15.57 -6.98 63.31
N VAL A 154 14.94 -6.34 62.32
CA VAL A 154 14.66 -4.87 62.16
C VAL A 154 15.45 -3.87 63.07
N PRO A 155 15.96 -2.65 62.66
CA PRO A 155 15.46 -1.72 61.61
C PRO A 155 16.49 -0.91 60.75
N LYS A 156 15.92 -0.15 59.80
CA LYS A 156 16.25 1.22 59.27
C LYS A 156 17.47 1.99 59.87
N MET A 157 18.26 2.64 59.00
CA MET A 157 18.22 4.07 58.58
C MET A 157 19.22 4.27 57.42
N ARG A 158 19.08 5.12 56.38
CA ARG A 158 18.33 6.36 56.06
C ARG A 158 19.04 7.69 56.44
N LEU A 159 19.86 8.21 55.52
CA LEU A 159 20.19 9.63 55.21
C LEU A 159 20.90 9.59 53.81
N MET A 160 20.77 10.48 52.81
CA MET A 160 20.70 11.95 52.73
C MET A 160 21.97 12.62 53.32
N THR A 161 22.69 13.53 52.64
CA THR A 161 22.21 14.71 51.90
C THR A 161 23.18 15.14 50.76
N LEU A 162 22.81 16.20 50.02
CA LEU A 162 23.30 16.70 48.73
C LEU A 162 24.73 17.31 48.67
N HIS A 163 25.18 17.54 47.42
CA HIS A 163 26.18 18.53 46.94
C HIS A 163 27.68 18.24 47.21
N ALA A 164 28.64 18.79 46.43
CA ALA A 164 28.56 19.84 45.41
C ALA A 164 29.35 19.51 44.11
N SER A 165 29.24 20.38 43.10
CA SER A 165 30.02 20.34 41.84
C SER A 165 31.32 21.13 41.96
N PHE A 166 32.36 20.76 41.21
CA PHE A 166 33.19 21.75 40.49
C PHE A 166 33.91 21.13 39.27
N SER A 167 34.46 21.98 38.41
CA SER A 167 35.09 21.64 37.11
C SER A 167 36.53 22.16 37.03
N GLN A 168 37.44 21.45 36.33
CA GLN A 168 38.38 22.07 35.38
C GLN A 168 39.15 21.05 34.49
N LYS A 169 39.88 21.59 33.49
CA LYS A 169 40.70 20.89 32.49
C LYS A 169 42.20 20.96 32.84
N LYS A 170 43.04 19.98 32.44
CA LYS A 170 44.17 20.16 31.48
C LYS A 170 45.20 19.00 31.39
N ASN A 171 45.70 18.83 30.14
CA ASN A 171 47.08 18.52 29.69
C ASN A 171 47.74 17.11 29.77
N MET A 172 48.61 16.90 28.76
CA MET A 172 49.47 15.73 28.45
C MET A 172 50.86 15.78 29.12
N VAL A 173 51.47 14.59 29.33
CA VAL A 173 52.90 14.20 29.14
C VAL A 173 52.86 12.67 28.92
N GLN A 174 53.36 11.95 27.88
CA GLN A 174 54.62 11.84 27.08
C GLN A 174 55.50 10.63 27.52
N THR A 175 56.36 10.12 26.60
CA THR A 175 57.36 8.99 26.68
C THR A 175 56.89 7.58 26.25
N SER A 176 57.75 6.63 25.78
CA SER A 176 58.67 6.62 24.60
C SER A 176 59.42 5.27 24.42
N LYS A 177 60.00 5.00 23.21
CA LYS A 177 60.90 3.87 22.78
C LYS A 177 60.21 2.51 22.50
N ALA A 178 60.73 1.59 21.65
CA ALA A 178 61.65 1.60 20.49
C ALA A 178 61.49 0.24 19.74
N PHE A 179 61.41 0.11 18.40
CA PHE A 179 62.38 0.31 17.31
C PHE A 179 63.47 -0.77 17.16
N CYS A 180 63.49 -1.47 16.00
CA CYS A 180 64.66 -2.10 15.36
C CYS A 180 64.33 -2.51 13.90
N ASP A 181 65.21 -2.16 12.95
CA ASP A 181 65.20 -2.54 11.51
C ASP A 181 66.61 -2.99 11.09
N THR A 182 66.76 -3.80 10.02
CA THR A 182 67.89 -3.72 9.06
C THR A 182 67.72 -4.64 7.83
N ASP A 183 68.02 -4.13 6.64
CA ASP A 183 68.20 -4.86 5.37
C ASP A 183 69.55 -5.59 5.25
N PHE A 184 69.78 -6.43 4.22
CA PHE A 184 71.07 -6.51 3.48
C PHE A 184 71.02 -7.27 2.11
N ILE A 185 71.00 -6.51 0.99
CA ILE A 185 71.86 -6.57 -0.22
C ILE A 185 72.00 -7.84 -1.15
N TYR A 186 71.62 -7.62 -2.44
CA TYR A 186 72.16 -8.05 -3.77
C TYR A 186 72.76 -9.45 -4.12
N GLY A 187 72.43 -9.91 -5.35
CA GLY A 187 73.22 -10.84 -6.17
C GLY A 187 72.78 -10.85 -7.66
N THR A 188 73.70 -11.03 -8.63
CA THR A 188 73.44 -10.97 -10.10
C THR A 188 74.26 -12.03 -10.89
N TYR A 189 74.14 -12.04 -12.25
CA TYR A 189 74.75 -12.94 -13.28
C TYR A 189 73.99 -14.25 -13.60
N GLN A 190 73.93 -14.78 -14.85
CA GLN A 190 73.93 -14.12 -16.19
C GLN A 190 73.41 -15.06 -17.33
N VAL A 191 72.74 -14.46 -18.34
CA VAL A 191 72.76 -14.72 -19.81
C VAL A 191 72.77 -16.16 -20.38
N THR A 192 71.78 -16.47 -21.24
CA THR A 192 72.02 -16.90 -22.66
C THR A 192 70.76 -16.81 -23.58
N LYS A 193 70.98 -16.33 -24.82
CA LYS A 193 70.30 -16.55 -26.15
C LYS A 193 68.88 -17.20 -26.25
N SER A 194 68.01 -16.92 -27.23
CA SER A 194 67.97 -15.97 -28.38
C SER A 194 66.60 -16.08 -29.12
N MET A 195 66.30 -15.15 -30.05
CA MET A 195 65.14 -15.13 -31.00
C MET A 195 63.77 -14.79 -30.36
N GLU A 196 62.87 -14.01 -30.96
CA GLU A 196 62.95 -13.14 -32.16
C GLU A 196 61.96 -11.94 -32.04
N LYS A 197 61.99 -10.98 -32.98
CA LYS A 197 61.12 -9.77 -32.96
C LYS A 197 59.76 -10.05 -33.62
N PRO A 198 58.71 -9.27 -33.29
CA PRO A 198 58.42 -8.14 -34.18
C PRO A 198 58.22 -6.79 -33.45
N SER A 199 58.50 -5.70 -34.16
CA SER A 199 58.32 -4.33 -33.65
C SER A 199 56.92 -3.79 -33.95
N LEU A 200 56.12 -3.51 -32.91
CA LEU A 200 54.90 -2.71 -33.04
C LEU A 200 55.21 -1.23 -32.78
N LEU A 201 55.14 -0.42 -33.83
CA LEU A 201 55.13 1.03 -33.72
C LEU A 201 53.82 1.47 -33.06
N ALA A 202 53.90 2.02 -31.86
CA ALA A 202 52.74 2.53 -31.13
C ALA A 202 52.18 3.77 -31.84
N SER A 203 51.11 3.60 -32.62
CA SER A 203 50.42 4.71 -33.29
C SER A 203 49.77 5.63 -32.24
N PRO A 204 49.91 6.98 -32.37
CA PRO A 204 49.33 7.93 -31.43
C PRO A 204 47.79 7.86 -31.36
N ILE A 205 47.14 7.25 -32.36
CA ILE A 205 45.69 7.00 -32.40
C ILE A 205 45.24 6.12 -31.21
N PHE A 206 46.09 5.22 -30.70
CA PHE A 206 45.72 4.32 -29.60
C PHE A 206 45.55 5.05 -28.25
N LEU A 207 46.24 6.18 -28.05
CA LEU A 207 46.01 7.04 -26.87
C LEU A 207 44.68 7.79 -26.95
N PHE A 208 44.26 8.21 -28.16
CA PHE A 208 42.99 8.92 -28.35
C PHE A 208 41.76 8.02 -28.16
N LEU A 209 41.84 6.72 -28.45
CA LEU A 209 40.75 5.78 -28.21
C LEU A 209 40.49 5.51 -26.71
N LEU A 210 41.51 5.67 -25.86
CA LEU A 210 41.39 5.63 -24.40
C LEU A 210 40.87 6.93 -23.79
N LEU A 211 40.78 8.02 -24.58
CA LEU A 211 40.14 9.28 -24.21
C LEU A 211 38.64 9.32 -24.53
N ASN A 212 37.99 8.15 -24.54
CA ASN A 212 36.57 8.09 -24.17
C ASN A 212 36.44 8.42 -22.67
N ILE A 213 36.58 9.71 -22.36
CA ILE A 213 36.14 10.26 -21.07
C ILE A 213 34.64 10.03 -21.02
N SER A 214 34.25 8.94 -20.36
CA SER A 214 32.91 8.82 -19.81
C SER A 214 32.75 10.00 -18.87
N ALA A 215 32.13 11.06 -19.37
CA ALA A 215 31.85 12.26 -18.60
C ALA A 215 30.86 11.86 -17.52
N SER A 216 31.39 11.45 -16.37
CA SER A 216 30.65 11.21 -15.16
C SER A 216 30.02 12.55 -14.78
N VAL A 217 28.77 12.73 -15.21
CA VAL A 217 27.99 13.92 -14.88
C VAL A 217 27.83 13.90 -13.38
N ALA A 218 28.64 14.70 -12.70
CA ALA A 218 28.71 14.72 -11.25
C ALA A 218 27.30 14.90 -10.69
N ALA A 219 26.93 14.05 -9.72
CA ALA A 219 25.60 14.07 -9.14
C ALA A 219 25.25 15.50 -8.68
N PRO A 220 24.09 16.05 -9.08
CA PRO A 220 23.77 17.46 -8.88
C PRO A 220 23.81 17.81 -7.39
N THR A 221 24.54 18.88 -7.05
CA THR A 221 24.71 19.34 -5.68
C THR A 221 23.60 20.33 -5.33
N ALA A 222 23.40 20.59 -4.04
CA ALA A 222 22.45 21.61 -3.60
C ALA A 222 22.78 22.99 -4.20
N GLU A 223 24.06 23.31 -4.36
CA GLU A 223 24.54 24.56 -4.96
C GLU A 223 24.31 24.62 -6.48
N SER A 224 24.60 23.55 -7.22
CA SER A 224 24.40 23.52 -8.69
C SER A 224 22.92 23.53 -9.08
N VAL A 225 22.03 23.10 -8.19
CA VAL A 225 20.57 23.15 -8.38
C VAL A 225 19.95 24.45 -7.85
N TYR A 226 20.46 25.03 -6.76
CA TYR A 226 19.91 26.26 -6.16
C TYR A 226 19.87 27.42 -7.16
N SER A 227 20.99 27.77 -7.79
CA SER A 227 21.06 28.98 -8.61
C SER A 227 20.18 28.93 -9.88
N PRO A 228 20.12 27.83 -10.66
CA PRO A 228 19.16 27.69 -11.75
C PRO A 228 17.70 27.68 -11.27
N PHE A 229 17.39 26.94 -10.20
CA PHE A 229 16.03 26.84 -9.68
C PHE A 229 15.52 28.18 -9.13
N PHE A 230 16.34 28.89 -8.35
CA PHE A 230 16.05 30.22 -7.80
C PHE A 230 15.79 31.23 -8.93
N LYS A 231 16.66 31.28 -9.96
CA LYS A 231 16.51 32.18 -11.10
C LYS A 231 15.23 31.89 -11.90
N CYS A 232 14.88 30.62 -12.07
CA CYS A 232 13.62 30.24 -12.71
C CYS A 232 12.40 30.61 -11.85
N LEU A 233 12.41 30.27 -10.57
CA LEU A 233 11.29 30.49 -9.65
C LEU A 233 11.03 31.98 -9.40
N SER A 234 12.06 32.82 -9.49
CA SER A 234 11.92 34.29 -9.42
C SER A 234 10.87 34.84 -10.39
N ASN A 235 10.72 34.26 -11.59
CA ASN A 235 9.73 34.66 -12.59
C ASN A 235 8.27 34.39 -12.16
N TYR A 236 8.05 33.58 -11.13
CA TYR A 236 6.74 33.22 -10.57
C TYR A 236 6.49 33.89 -9.20
N THR A 237 7.37 34.82 -8.80
CA THR A 237 7.25 35.62 -7.58
C THR A 237 7.18 37.10 -7.93
N LYS A 238 6.45 37.89 -7.14
CA LYS A 238 6.35 39.35 -7.36
C LYS A 238 7.64 40.09 -6.96
N PHE A 239 8.47 39.48 -6.12
CA PHE A 239 9.74 40.02 -5.63
C PHE A 239 10.74 38.88 -5.42
N SER A 240 11.98 39.03 -5.90
CA SER A 240 13.07 38.04 -5.75
C SER A 240 13.28 37.58 -4.31
N ASP A 241 13.13 38.50 -3.37
CA ASP A 241 13.44 38.30 -1.96
C ASP A 241 12.38 37.42 -1.28
N GLN A 242 11.24 37.17 -1.93
CA GLN A 242 10.27 36.16 -1.51
C GLN A 242 10.75 34.74 -1.85
N VAL A 243 11.62 34.56 -2.85
CA VAL A 243 12.17 33.23 -3.22
C VAL A 243 13.12 32.71 -2.13
N SER A 244 14.01 33.56 -1.60
CA SER A 244 14.92 33.20 -0.50
C SER A 244 14.21 32.89 0.81
N ASN A 245 12.99 33.39 1.00
CA ASN A 245 12.14 33.10 2.17
C ASN A 245 11.35 31.79 2.04
N ILE A 246 11.30 31.17 0.85
CA ILE A 246 10.58 29.91 0.60
C ILE A 246 11.47 28.75 0.15
N VAL A 247 12.68 29.00 -0.35
CA VAL A 247 13.63 27.98 -0.83
C VAL A 247 14.78 27.79 0.15
N PHE A 248 14.86 26.61 0.76
CA PHE A 248 15.90 26.21 1.70
C PHE A 248 16.85 25.22 1.02
N ALA A 249 18.08 25.65 0.73
CA ALA A 249 19.18 24.76 0.35
C ALA A 249 19.90 24.20 1.60
N GLN A 250 20.69 23.14 1.44
CA GLN A 250 21.36 22.44 2.56
C GLN A 250 22.31 23.31 3.41
N ASN A 251 22.78 24.45 2.88
CA ASN A 251 23.60 25.43 3.60
C ASN A 251 22.78 26.50 4.35
N ASN A 252 21.46 26.55 4.21
CA ASN A 252 20.58 27.46 4.94
C ASN A 252 20.39 26.95 6.37
N VAL A 253 20.59 27.82 7.37
CA VAL A 253 20.50 27.49 8.80
C VAL A 253 19.15 26.88 9.24
N SER A 254 18.06 27.17 8.51
CA SER A 254 16.73 26.63 8.79
C SER A 254 16.44 25.29 8.09
N PHE A 255 17.28 24.85 7.15
CA PHE A 255 17.03 23.66 6.31
C PHE A 255 16.67 22.42 7.11
N SER A 256 17.49 22.06 8.11
CA SER A 256 17.27 20.85 8.92
C SER A 256 15.97 20.92 9.72
N ALA A 257 15.62 22.09 10.25
CA ALA A 257 14.39 22.28 11.02
C ALA A 257 13.14 22.18 10.12
N VAL A 258 13.16 22.84 8.95
CA VAL A 258 12.06 22.76 7.96
C VAL A 258 11.92 21.34 7.41
N LEU A 259 13.02 20.65 7.12
CA LEU A 259 13.01 19.27 6.66
C LEU A 259 12.42 18.33 7.74
N GLN A 260 12.82 18.46 9.00
CA GLN A 260 12.40 17.55 10.07
C GLN A 260 10.96 17.79 10.56
N ALA A 261 10.42 19.02 10.43
CA ALA A 261 9.12 19.43 10.98
C ALA A 261 7.89 18.57 10.56
N TYR A 262 8.02 17.83 9.46
CA TYR A 262 6.99 16.91 8.94
C TYR A 262 7.58 15.56 8.53
N ILE A 263 8.59 15.04 9.22
CA ILE A 263 8.94 13.62 9.17
C ILE A 263 8.14 12.90 10.26
N ARG A 264 7.33 11.89 9.88
CA ARG A 264 6.41 11.21 10.82
C ARG A 264 6.75 9.75 11.11
N ASN A 265 7.66 9.17 10.33
CA ASN A 265 8.27 7.88 10.61
C ASN A 265 9.78 8.06 10.83
N ALA A 266 10.24 7.83 12.07
CA ALA A 266 11.61 8.15 12.49
C ALA A 266 12.70 7.31 11.79
N ARG A 267 12.34 6.17 11.18
CA ARG A 267 13.21 5.36 10.29
C ARG A 267 13.89 6.21 9.20
N PHE A 268 13.20 7.26 8.76
CA PHE A 268 13.62 8.15 7.68
C PHE A 268 14.12 9.51 8.20
N ASN A 269 14.44 9.63 9.51
CA ASN A 269 15.09 10.79 10.12
C ASN A 269 16.51 10.44 10.62
N THR A 270 17.25 9.61 9.89
CA THR A 270 18.65 9.26 10.24
C THR A 270 19.65 10.15 9.50
N THR A 271 20.91 10.11 9.93
CA THR A 271 22.04 10.72 9.19
C THR A 271 22.27 10.03 7.83
N SER A 272 21.96 8.74 7.70
CA SER A 272 22.13 7.95 6.48
C SER A 272 20.97 8.04 5.48
N THR A 273 19.78 8.50 5.89
CA THR A 273 18.66 8.68 4.95
C THR A 273 19.07 9.73 3.90
N PRO A 274 18.82 9.53 2.59
CA PRO A 274 18.99 10.57 1.58
C PRO A 274 18.30 11.89 1.97
N LYS A 275 18.88 13.01 1.55
CA LYS A 275 18.41 14.37 1.85
C LYS A 275 18.11 15.10 0.55
N PRO A 276 17.04 15.92 0.48
CA PRO A 276 16.76 16.70 -0.71
C PRO A 276 17.86 17.74 -0.95
N LEU A 277 18.00 18.17 -2.20
CA LEU A 277 18.87 19.28 -2.57
C LEU A 277 18.29 20.61 -2.06
N LEU A 278 16.97 20.79 -2.22
CA LEU A 278 16.19 21.95 -1.76
C LEU A 278 14.89 21.50 -1.08
N VAL A 279 14.42 22.27 -0.11
CA VAL A 279 13.00 22.26 0.34
C VAL A 279 12.35 23.58 -0.06
N VAL A 280 11.17 23.52 -0.68
CA VAL A 280 10.40 24.67 -1.16
C VAL A 280 9.08 24.73 -0.39
N THR A 281 8.78 25.86 0.24
CA THR A 281 7.61 26.07 1.10
C THR A 281 6.68 27.13 0.49
N PRO A 282 5.82 26.77 -0.48
CA PRO A 282 5.07 27.75 -1.27
C PRO A 282 4.02 28.46 -0.39
N LEU A 283 3.76 29.74 -0.70
CA LEU A 283 2.84 30.61 0.06
C LEU A 283 1.61 31.06 -0.76
N GLN A 284 1.66 30.91 -2.08
CA GLN A 284 0.61 31.29 -3.04
C GLN A 284 0.69 30.38 -4.27
N GLU A 285 -0.42 30.19 -4.99
CA GLU A 285 -0.54 29.21 -6.09
C GLU A 285 0.59 29.33 -7.16
N PRO A 286 1.04 30.54 -7.58
CA PRO A 286 2.18 30.69 -8.50
C PRO A 286 3.50 30.08 -8.01
N HIS A 287 3.75 30.00 -6.70
CA HIS A 287 4.97 29.36 -6.18
C HIS A 287 4.97 27.84 -6.44
N VAL A 288 3.78 27.22 -6.51
CA VAL A 288 3.62 25.80 -6.86
C VAL A 288 3.80 25.59 -8.36
N GLN A 289 3.18 26.43 -9.19
CA GLN A 289 3.35 26.42 -10.64
C GLN A 289 4.83 26.57 -11.02
N GLY A 290 5.50 27.58 -10.44
CA GLY A 290 6.93 27.81 -10.61
C GLY A 290 7.76 26.64 -10.12
N ALA A 291 7.49 26.06 -8.94
CA ALA A 291 8.26 24.91 -8.45
C ALA A 291 8.16 23.69 -9.38
N VAL A 292 6.98 23.40 -9.94
CA VAL A 292 6.77 22.34 -10.93
C VAL A 292 7.54 22.62 -12.22
N ILE A 293 7.30 23.78 -12.85
CA ILE A 293 7.93 24.14 -14.13
C ILE A 293 9.45 24.19 -13.99
N CYS A 294 9.96 24.80 -12.91
CA CYS A 294 11.40 24.94 -12.69
C CYS A 294 12.08 23.60 -12.40
N ALA A 295 11.50 22.73 -11.56
CA ALA A 295 12.04 21.39 -11.32
C ALA A 295 12.07 20.54 -12.60
N LYS A 296 10.99 20.59 -13.41
CA LYS A 296 10.94 19.94 -14.74
C LYS A 296 12.01 20.48 -15.68
N SER A 297 12.17 21.81 -15.76
CA SER A 297 13.14 22.46 -16.67
C SER A 297 14.61 22.12 -16.38
N ILE A 298 14.93 21.74 -15.14
CA ILE A 298 16.30 21.34 -14.73
C ILE A 298 16.46 19.82 -14.55
N GLY A 299 15.43 19.02 -14.86
CA GLY A 299 15.46 17.56 -14.80
C GLY A 299 15.50 16.94 -13.40
N ILE A 300 15.17 17.69 -12.35
CA ILE A 300 15.24 17.23 -10.95
C ILE A 300 13.87 16.69 -10.50
N GLN A 301 13.87 15.59 -9.74
CA GLN A 301 12.64 14.97 -9.24
C GLN A 301 11.97 15.87 -8.18
N LEU A 302 10.64 16.01 -8.26
CA LEU A 302 9.84 16.71 -7.26
C LEU A 302 9.11 15.71 -6.36
N LYS A 303 9.43 15.71 -5.06
CA LYS A 303 8.64 15.00 -4.03
C LYS A 303 7.68 15.99 -3.36
N ILE A 304 6.42 15.60 -3.19
CA ILE A 304 5.37 16.48 -2.66
C ILE A 304 5.06 16.06 -1.21
N ARG A 305 5.16 17.01 -0.27
CA ARG A 305 4.84 16.79 1.15
C ARG A 305 3.64 17.63 1.59
N SER A 306 2.87 17.05 2.51
CA SER A 306 1.75 17.65 3.23
C SER A 306 2.00 17.41 4.73
N GLY A 307 1.16 16.64 5.44
CA GLY A 307 1.42 16.26 6.84
C GLY A 307 2.58 15.27 7.05
N GLY A 308 3.14 14.70 5.98
CA GLY A 308 4.34 13.86 6.03
C GLY A 308 4.16 12.45 6.60
N HIS A 309 2.94 11.91 6.56
CA HIS A 309 2.58 10.58 7.10
C HIS A 309 2.79 9.41 6.11
N ASP A 310 3.56 9.58 5.03
CA ASP A 310 3.88 8.46 4.13
C ASP A 310 4.73 7.41 4.88
N PHE A 311 4.23 6.17 4.95
CA PHE A 311 4.82 5.13 5.81
C PHE A 311 6.21 4.68 5.40
N GLU A 312 6.60 4.90 4.15
CA GLU A 312 7.92 4.56 3.61
C GLU A 312 8.71 5.82 3.24
N GLY A 313 8.30 6.98 3.75
CA GLY A 313 9.01 8.25 3.64
C GLY A 313 8.98 8.91 2.26
N ILE A 314 8.23 8.37 1.28
CA ILE A 314 8.33 8.78 -0.14
C ILE A 314 8.17 10.30 -0.36
N SER A 315 7.30 10.95 0.42
CA SER A 315 7.08 12.41 0.34
C SER A 315 8.31 13.27 0.70
N TYR A 316 9.38 12.68 1.25
CA TYR A 316 10.60 13.39 1.68
C TYR A 316 11.90 12.57 1.56
N VAL A 317 11.89 11.42 0.89
CA VAL A 317 13.07 10.57 0.62
C VAL A 317 13.05 10.11 -0.84
N SER A 318 14.21 10.04 -1.50
CA SER A 318 14.44 9.23 -2.70
C SER A 318 15.92 8.87 -2.82
N ASP A 319 16.22 7.82 -3.58
CA ASP A 319 17.58 7.46 -3.99
C ASP A 319 18.05 8.30 -5.20
N GLN A 320 17.14 9.03 -5.86
CA GLN A 320 17.44 9.98 -6.93
C GLN A 320 17.55 11.42 -6.40
N PRO A 321 18.36 12.31 -7.02
CA PRO A 321 18.45 13.71 -6.59
C PRO A 321 17.10 14.43 -6.72
N PHE A 322 16.63 15.03 -5.62
CA PHE A 322 15.25 15.50 -5.50
C PHE A 322 15.11 16.84 -4.76
N ILE A 323 14.00 17.51 -5.02
CA ILE A 323 13.49 18.69 -4.31
C ILE A 323 12.20 18.28 -3.57
N ILE A 324 12.03 18.73 -2.32
CA ILE A 324 10.73 18.63 -1.65
C ILE A 324 9.94 19.91 -1.91
N LEU A 325 8.70 19.77 -2.38
CA LEU A 325 7.68 20.80 -2.29
C LEU A 325 6.81 20.53 -1.05
N ASP A 326 7.01 21.31 0.01
CA ASP A 326 6.33 21.10 1.29
C ASP A 326 5.15 22.06 1.45
N MET A 327 3.95 21.53 1.21
CA MET A 327 2.71 22.28 1.13
C MET A 327 2.18 22.76 2.49
N PHE A 328 2.90 22.60 3.62
CA PHE A 328 2.35 22.84 4.97
C PHE A 328 1.75 24.25 5.21
N GLN A 329 2.11 25.25 4.40
CA GLN A 329 1.55 26.61 4.45
C GLN A 329 0.22 26.75 3.69
N PHE A 330 -0.05 25.88 2.72
CA PHE A 330 -1.35 25.74 2.05
C PHE A 330 -2.34 25.03 2.99
N ARG A 331 -2.79 25.72 4.02
CA ARG A 331 -3.65 25.18 5.07
C ARG A 331 -4.85 26.05 5.43
N ASN A 332 -5.25 26.95 4.53
CA ASN A 332 -6.52 27.65 4.67
C ASN A 332 -7.69 26.65 4.59
N ILE A 333 -8.72 26.88 5.39
CA ILE A 333 -9.95 26.08 5.42
C ILE A 333 -11.13 27.05 5.53
N SER A 334 -11.98 27.07 4.50
CA SER A 334 -13.29 27.73 4.57
C SER A 334 -14.37 26.66 4.75
N VAL A 335 -15.35 26.94 5.60
CA VAL A 335 -16.45 26.04 5.95
C VAL A 335 -17.75 26.81 5.77
N ASP A 336 -18.62 26.27 4.93
CA ASP A 336 -19.96 26.75 4.62
C ASP A 336 -20.95 25.68 5.10
N ILE A 337 -21.80 26.04 6.06
CA ILE A 337 -22.80 25.14 6.64
C ILE A 337 -24.14 25.21 5.89
N GLU A 338 -24.39 26.27 5.13
CA GLU A 338 -25.64 26.44 4.36
C GLU A 338 -25.64 25.52 3.13
N ASN A 339 -24.48 25.35 2.48
CA ASN A 339 -24.27 24.38 1.41
C ASN A 339 -23.70 23.03 1.91
N GLU A 340 -23.40 22.91 3.21
CA GLU A 340 -22.71 21.79 3.87
C GLU A 340 -21.38 21.40 3.16
N VAL A 341 -20.51 22.37 2.87
CA VAL A 341 -19.22 22.15 2.18
C VAL A 341 -18.04 22.78 2.93
N ALA A 342 -16.84 22.24 2.68
CA ALA A 342 -15.60 22.89 3.09
C ALA A 342 -14.58 22.88 1.95
N VAL A 343 -13.95 24.03 1.69
CA VAL A 343 -12.76 24.10 0.82
C VAL A 343 -11.53 24.07 1.71
N VAL A 344 -10.73 23.02 1.57
CA VAL A 344 -9.59 22.68 2.43
C VAL A 344 -8.32 22.57 1.60
N GLN A 345 -7.32 23.39 1.91
CA GLN A 345 -6.02 23.35 1.23
C GLN A 345 -5.18 22.12 1.63
N ALA A 346 -4.38 21.61 0.71
CA ALA A 346 -3.75 20.29 0.79
C ALA A 346 -2.70 20.11 1.89
N GLY A 347 -2.15 21.19 2.44
CA GLY A 347 -1.22 21.21 3.59
C GLY A 347 -1.89 21.28 4.96
N ALA A 348 -3.22 21.45 5.02
CA ALA A 348 -3.99 21.33 6.25
C ALA A 348 -3.91 19.91 6.82
N THR A 349 -4.04 19.77 8.14
CA THR A 349 -4.21 18.47 8.79
C THR A 349 -5.68 18.09 8.95
N LEU A 350 -5.96 16.81 9.21
CA LEU A 350 -7.30 16.35 9.56
C LEU A 350 -7.81 17.01 10.85
N GLY A 351 -6.93 17.24 11.83
CA GLY A 351 -7.25 17.97 13.05
C GLY A 351 -7.67 19.41 12.80
N GLU A 352 -6.94 20.14 11.95
CA GLU A 352 -7.33 21.49 11.51
C GLU A 352 -8.70 21.49 10.81
N LEU A 353 -8.97 20.50 9.93
CA LEU A 353 -10.27 20.35 9.26
C LEU A 353 -11.41 20.06 10.25
N TYR A 354 -11.25 19.08 11.15
CA TYR A 354 -12.27 18.72 12.14
C TYR A 354 -12.57 19.88 13.10
N TYR A 355 -11.55 20.63 13.52
CA TYR A 355 -11.73 21.82 14.36
C TYR A 355 -12.56 22.89 13.64
N ARG A 356 -12.24 23.21 12.37
CA ARG A 356 -12.94 24.26 11.61
C ARG A 356 -14.40 23.90 11.28
N ILE A 357 -14.68 22.61 11.05
CA ILE A 357 -16.08 22.13 10.92
C ILE A 357 -16.81 22.31 12.26
N TRP A 358 -16.22 21.83 13.36
CA TRP A 358 -16.82 21.96 14.70
C TRP A 358 -17.02 23.41 15.13
N GLU A 359 -16.11 24.31 14.79
CA GLU A 359 -16.18 25.75 15.07
C GLU A 359 -17.45 26.38 14.47
N LYS A 360 -17.90 25.91 13.30
CA LYS A 360 -19.12 26.37 12.63
C LYS A 360 -20.39 25.59 12.99
N SER A 361 -20.29 24.28 13.23
CA SER A 361 -21.45 23.41 13.49
C SER A 361 -21.12 22.28 14.46
N LYS A 362 -22.01 22.00 15.41
CA LYS A 362 -21.86 20.87 16.35
C LYS A 362 -22.46 19.56 15.82
N VAL A 363 -23.22 19.63 14.72
CA VAL A 363 -23.94 18.51 14.06
C VAL A 363 -23.41 18.21 12.66
N HIS A 364 -22.21 18.70 12.31
CA HIS A 364 -21.51 18.37 11.07
C HIS A 364 -20.14 17.76 11.35
N GLY A 365 -19.69 16.87 10.46
CA GLY A 365 -18.37 16.25 10.48
C GLY A 365 -17.90 15.90 9.07
N PHE A 366 -16.80 15.14 8.98
CA PHE A 366 -16.24 14.64 7.71
C PHE A 366 -15.62 13.24 7.88
N PRO A 367 -15.90 12.26 6.99
CA PRO A 367 -15.37 10.90 7.11
C PRO A 367 -13.90 10.80 6.66
N ALA A 368 -12.98 10.98 7.61
CA ALA A 368 -11.54 10.81 7.39
C ALA A 368 -10.83 10.16 8.60
N GLY A 369 -9.50 10.01 8.51
CA GLY A 369 -8.67 9.29 9.48
C GLY A 369 -8.68 9.84 10.91
N VAL A 370 -8.52 8.93 11.87
CA VAL A 370 -8.54 9.22 13.32
C VAL A 370 -7.26 9.87 13.87
N CYS A 371 -6.25 10.13 13.03
CA CYS A 371 -4.95 10.66 13.45
C CYS A 371 -4.86 12.17 13.09
N PRO A 372 -4.95 13.10 14.06
CA PRO A 372 -5.14 14.52 13.76
C PRO A 372 -4.05 15.15 12.87
N THR A 373 -2.78 14.77 13.04
CA THR A 373 -1.65 15.35 12.30
C THR A 373 -1.46 14.82 10.87
N VAL A 374 -2.35 13.91 10.41
CA VAL A 374 -2.34 13.44 9.01
C VAL A 374 -2.73 14.59 8.08
N GLY A 375 -1.98 14.77 6.99
CA GLY A 375 -2.22 15.84 6.02
C GLY A 375 -3.28 15.49 4.98
N VAL A 376 -4.20 16.43 4.75
CA VAL A 376 -5.36 16.29 3.85
C VAL A 376 -4.93 15.91 2.42
N GLY A 377 -3.92 16.59 1.88
CA GLY A 377 -3.39 16.38 0.52
C GLY A 377 -3.04 14.93 0.21
N GLY A 378 -2.30 14.27 1.09
CA GLY A 378 -2.00 12.84 0.95
C GLY A 378 -3.23 11.98 1.21
N HIS A 379 -3.92 12.23 2.33
CA HIS A 379 -4.98 11.36 2.85
C HIS A 379 -6.15 11.17 1.89
N LEU A 380 -6.70 12.28 1.37
CA LEU A 380 -7.81 12.24 0.42
C LEU A 380 -7.33 11.64 -0.92
N SER A 381 -6.10 11.92 -1.35
CA SER A 381 -5.64 11.43 -2.65
C SER A 381 -5.50 9.90 -2.75
N GLY A 382 -5.32 9.21 -1.62
CA GLY A 382 -5.23 7.75 -1.51
C GLY A 382 -6.45 7.09 -0.84
N GLY A 383 -7.62 7.72 -0.94
CA GLY A 383 -8.90 7.19 -0.43
C GLY A 383 -9.34 7.86 0.88
N GLY A 384 -8.55 7.66 1.93
CA GLY A 384 -8.84 8.17 3.28
C GLY A 384 -10.01 7.43 3.97
N TYR A 385 -9.77 6.85 5.15
CA TYR A 385 -10.79 6.10 5.88
C TYR A 385 -10.72 6.39 7.38
N GLY A 386 -11.86 6.32 8.06
CA GLY A 386 -12.00 6.61 9.48
C GLY A 386 -13.04 5.74 10.17
N ASN A 387 -13.40 6.14 11.39
CA ASN A 387 -14.42 5.51 12.23
C ASN A 387 -15.88 5.78 11.80
N MET A 388 -16.10 6.48 10.68
CA MET A 388 -17.43 6.70 10.08
C MET A 388 -17.63 5.99 8.73
N LEU A 389 -16.67 5.17 8.27
CA LEU A 389 -16.68 4.65 6.89
C LEU A 389 -17.90 3.77 6.55
N ARG A 390 -18.47 3.06 7.53
CA ARG A 390 -19.64 2.19 7.31
C ARG A 390 -20.91 2.98 7.02
N LYS A 391 -21.01 4.24 7.45
CA LYS A 391 -22.16 5.12 7.17
C LYS A 391 -21.96 6.05 5.97
N TYR A 392 -20.74 6.57 5.80
CA TYR A 392 -20.47 7.67 4.86
C TYR A 392 -19.37 7.38 3.83
N GLY A 393 -18.83 6.15 3.80
CA GLY A 393 -17.75 5.78 2.88
C GLY A 393 -16.40 6.41 3.25
N LEU A 394 -15.54 6.53 2.24
CA LEU A 394 -14.21 7.11 2.33
C LEU A 394 -14.23 8.64 2.16
N SER A 395 -13.11 9.28 2.48
CA SER A 395 -12.93 10.71 2.22
C SER A 395 -13.10 11.04 0.74
N VAL A 396 -12.60 10.20 -0.18
CA VAL A 396 -12.78 10.34 -1.64
C VAL A 396 -14.22 10.29 -2.11
N ASP A 397 -15.10 9.58 -1.40
CA ASP A 397 -16.52 9.47 -1.75
C ASP A 397 -17.28 10.76 -1.44
N ASN A 398 -16.65 11.66 -0.67
CA ASN A 398 -17.17 12.94 -0.20
C ASN A 398 -16.37 14.13 -0.76
N VAL A 399 -15.45 13.92 -1.73
CA VAL A 399 -14.79 14.98 -2.50
C VAL A 399 -15.65 15.31 -3.72
N ILE A 400 -16.05 16.57 -3.87
CA ILE A 400 -16.93 17.04 -4.95
C ILE A 400 -16.22 17.91 -6.00
N ASP A 401 -15.09 18.54 -5.65
CA ASP A 401 -14.21 19.31 -6.53
C ASP A 401 -12.79 19.35 -5.93
N ALA A 402 -11.78 19.72 -6.71
CA ALA A 402 -10.39 19.88 -6.27
C ALA A 402 -9.62 20.82 -7.20
N LYS A 403 -8.60 21.51 -6.67
CA LYS A 403 -7.61 22.24 -7.47
C LYS A 403 -6.29 21.49 -7.53
N ILE A 404 -5.68 21.39 -8.70
CA ILE A 404 -4.40 20.71 -8.95
C ILE A 404 -3.50 21.51 -9.90
N VAL A 405 -2.18 21.39 -9.73
CA VAL A 405 -1.18 21.86 -10.69
C VAL A 405 -0.66 20.68 -11.50
N ASP A 406 -0.80 20.75 -12.83
CA ASP A 406 -0.42 19.70 -13.79
C ASP A 406 1.07 19.72 -14.18
N ALA A 407 1.50 18.80 -15.05
CA ALA A 407 2.89 18.64 -15.46
C ALA A 407 3.42 19.78 -16.38
N ASN A 408 2.57 20.76 -16.68
CA ASN A 408 2.87 21.99 -17.43
C ASN A 408 2.74 23.23 -16.55
N GLY A 409 2.45 23.07 -15.24
CA GLY A 409 2.23 24.16 -14.30
C GLY A 409 0.90 24.88 -14.44
N ARG A 410 -0.09 24.31 -15.15
CA ARG A 410 -1.46 24.85 -15.21
C ARG A 410 -2.19 24.53 -13.91
N ILE A 411 -2.89 25.51 -13.34
CA ILE A 411 -3.86 25.26 -12.27
C ILE A 411 -5.16 24.81 -12.94
N LEU A 412 -5.70 23.68 -12.50
CA LEU A 412 -6.95 23.10 -12.98
C LEU A 412 -7.88 22.84 -11.79
N ASP A 413 -9.16 23.19 -11.94
CA ASP A 413 -10.29 22.76 -11.09
C ASP A 413 -10.96 21.50 -11.67
N LYS A 414 -12.05 21.00 -11.09
CA LYS A 414 -12.75 19.82 -11.62
C LYS A 414 -13.15 19.96 -13.10
N GLU A 415 -13.69 21.12 -13.49
CA GLU A 415 -14.16 21.35 -14.87
C GLU A 415 -12.98 21.33 -15.85
N THR A 416 -11.93 22.08 -15.56
CA THR A 416 -10.76 22.22 -16.43
C THR A 416 -9.79 21.04 -16.38
N MET A 417 -9.86 20.18 -15.36
CA MET A 417 -9.11 18.90 -15.30
C MET A 417 -9.86 17.72 -15.94
N GLY A 418 -11.20 17.80 -16.02
CA GLY A 418 -12.06 16.73 -16.52
C GLY A 418 -12.28 15.56 -15.53
N GLU A 419 -13.39 14.85 -15.71
CA GLU A 419 -13.83 13.78 -14.80
C GLU A 419 -12.83 12.61 -14.67
N ASP A 420 -12.00 12.34 -15.68
CA ASP A 420 -10.98 11.29 -15.62
C ASP A 420 -9.86 11.65 -14.62
N LEU A 421 -9.25 12.83 -14.73
CA LEU A 421 -8.23 13.26 -13.77
C LEU A 421 -8.84 13.46 -12.38
N PHE A 422 -10.06 14.00 -12.29
CA PHE A 422 -10.80 14.12 -11.03
C PHE A 422 -11.13 12.77 -10.38
N TRP A 423 -11.40 11.72 -11.16
CA TRP A 423 -11.54 10.34 -10.67
C TRP A 423 -10.20 9.76 -10.22
N ALA A 424 -9.13 9.99 -10.96
CA ALA A 424 -7.80 9.45 -10.65
C ALA A 424 -7.21 10.02 -9.35
N ILE A 425 -7.35 11.33 -9.10
CA ILE A 425 -6.91 11.94 -7.84
C ILE A 425 -7.78 11.53 -6.64
N ARG A 426 -8.99 11.01 -6.88
CA ARG A 426 -9.85 10.41 -5.86
C ARG A 426 -9.51 8.93 -5.65
N GLY A 427 -8.27 8.68 -5.21
CA GLY A 427 -7.82 7.38 -4.69
C GLY A 427 -6.51 6.85 -5.27
N GLY A 428 -6.08 7.33 -6.45
CA GLY A 428 -4.89 6.86 -7.17
C GLY A 428 -3.54 7.38 -6.66
N GLY A 429 -3.55 8.20 -5.60
CA GLY A 429 -2.37 8.87 -5.07
C GLY A 429 -1.99 10.09 -5.91
N GLY A 430 -2.30 11.29 -5.42
CA GLY A 430 -2.19 12.55 -6.17
C GLY A 430 -0.78 12.84 -6.68
N ALA A 431 0.24 12.41 -5.94
CA ALA A 431 1.66 12.51 -6.31
C ALA A 431 2.09 11.64 -7.52
N SER A 432 1.17 10.90 -8.15
CA SER A 432 1.36 10.30 -9.48
C SER A 432 0.89 11.21 -10.62
N PHE A 433 0.09 12.26 -10.34
CA PHE A 433 -0.66 13.04 -11.33
C PHE A 433 -0.43 14.55 -11.26
N GLY A 434 -0.14 15.12 -10.08
CA GLY A 434 0.10 16.57 -9.94
C GLY A 434 0.22 17.05 -8.50
N VAL A 435 0.38 18.37 -8.33
CA VAL A 435 0.37 19.00 -6.99
C VAL A 435 -1.03 19.48 -6.66
N ILE A 436 -1.75 18.74 -5.82
CA ILE A 436 -3.07 19.15 -5.35
C ILE A 436 -2.92 20.36 -4.42
N LEU A 437 -3.66 21.43 -4.70
CA LEU A 437 -3.68 22.69 -3.95
C LEU A 437 -4.76 22.67 -2.86
N SER A 438 -5.94 22.17 -3.20
CA SER A 438 -7.11 22.09 -2.31
C SER A 438 -8.13 21.05 -2.78
N TYR A 439 -9.00 20.63 -1.86
CA TYR A 439 -10.23 19.91 -2.17
C TYR A 439 -11.43 20.73 -1.73
N THR A 440 -12.56 20.59 -2.44
CA THR A 440 -13.88 20.92 -1.93
C THR A 440 -14.54 19.61 -1.49
N VAL A 441 -14.88 19.51 -0.22
CA VAL A 441 -15.51 18.33 0.38
C VAL A 441 -16.95 18.62 0.79
N LYS A 442 -17.83 17.65 0.60
CA LYS A 442 -19.18 17.63 1.20
C LYS A 442 -19.05 17.20 2.66
N LEU A 443 -19.70 17.94 3.54
CA LEU A 443 -19.80 17.63 4.97
C LEU A 443 -20.95 16.64 5.20
N VAL A 444 -20.88 15.90 6.31
CA VAL A 444 -21.90 14.91 6.68
C VAL A 444 -22.53 15.28 8.02
N ALA A 445 -23.85 15.13 8.10
CA ALA A 445 -24.58 15.30 9.36
C ALA A 445 -24.12 14.27 10.41
N VAL A 446 -23.98 14.70 11.66
CA VAL A 446 -23.68 13.85 12.82
C VAL A 446 -24.61 14.25 13.98
N PRO A 447 -25.12 13.29 14.77
CA PRO A 447 -26.02 13.61 15.88
C PRO A 447 -25.29 14.40 16.98
N GLU A 448 -26.04 15.22 17.71
CA GLU A 448 -25.51 16.01 18.84
C GLU A 448 -24.82 15.15 19.91
N THR A 449 -25.34 13.93 20.12
CA THR A 449 -24.68 12.87 20.90
C THR A 449 -24.25 11.73 19.98
N VAL A 450 -22.98 11.37 20.05
CA VAL A 450 -22.42 10.08 19.64
C VAL A 450 -21.98 9.29 20.88
N THR A 451 -21.87 7.96 20.76
CA THR A 451 -21.36 7.10 21.83
C THR A 451 -20.01 6.50 21.43
N VAL A 452 -19.04 6.50 22.34
CA VAL A 452 -17.81 5.71 22.22
C VAL A 452 -17.70 4.72 23.37
N PHE A 453 -17.03 3.60 23.14
CA PHE A 453 -16.68 2.62 24.19
C PHE A 453 -15.40 1.88 23.85
N ARG A 454 -14.79 1.26 24.87
CA ARG A 454 -13.61 0.39 24.73
C ARG A 454 -13.77 -0.84 25.62
N VAL A 455 -13.82 -2.03 25.02
CA VAL A 455 -13.91 -3.31 25.73
C VAL A 455 -12.67 -4.14 25.40
N ALA A 456 -11.99 -4.66 26.42
CA ALA A 456 -10.77 -5.46 26.28
C ALA A 456 -10.95 -6.87 26.83
N LYS A 457 -10.27 -7.84 26.19
CA LYS A 457 -10.26 -9.26 26.55
C LYS A 457 -8.88 -9.86 26.37
N SER A 458 -8.49 -10.81 27.21
CA SER A 458 -7.14 -11.40 27.20
C SER A 458 -7.19 -12.93 27.22
N LEU A 459 -6.35 -13.57 26.41
CA LEU A 459 -6.33 -15.03 26.20
C LEU A 459 -6.04 -15.82 27.49
N ASP A 460 -5.18 -15.29 28.36
CA ASP A 460 -4.73 -15.88 29.62
C ASP A 460 -5.71 -15.68 30.80
N GLN A 461 -6.77 -14.89 30.63
CA GLN A 461 -7.77 -14.63 31.68
C GLN A 461 -8.97 -15.60 31.60
N ASN A 462 -8.77 -16.82 31.08
CA ASN A 462 -9.79 -17.86 30.84
C ASN A 462 -11.01 -17.41 30.01
N GLN A 463 -10.85 -16.36 29.20
CA GLN A 463 -11.86 -15.90 28.26
C GLN A 463 -11.67 -16.60 26.92
N ASN A 464 -12.75 -17.10 26.30
CA ASN A 464 -12.68 -17.67 24.95
C ASN A 464 -12.47 -16.55 23.91
N LEU A 465 -11.21 -16.15 23.76
CA LEU A 465 -10.79 -15.06 22.88
C LEU A 465 -10.97 -15.41 21.40
N THR A 466 -10.74 -16.68 21.04
CA THR A 466 -10.96 -17.20 19.69
C THR A 466 -12.43 -17.05 19.28
N GLU A 467 -13.38 -17.45 20.14
CA GLU A 467 -14.81 -17.25 19.91
C GLU A 467 -15.19 -15.76 19.83
N PHE A 468 -14.67 -14.93 20.74
CA PHE A 468 -14.94 -13.49 20.75
C PHE A 468 -14.48 -12.79 19.46
N VAL A 469 -13.29 -13.15 18.95
CA VAL A 469 -12.77 -12.61 17.68
C VAL A 469 -13.51 -13.20 16.49
N PHE A 470 -13.90 -14.49 16.55
CA PHE A 470 -14.71 -15.12 15.50
C PHE A 470 -16.08 -14.44 15.36
N GLN A 471 -16.79 -14.19 16.47
CA GLN A 471 -18.04 -13.43 16.48
C GLN A 471 -17.85 -11.97 16.02
N TRP A 472 -16.75 -11.30 16.38
CA TRP A 472 -16.45 -9.97 15.85
C TRP A 472 -16.38 -9.96 14.31
N GLN A 473 -15.78 -10.97 13.67
CA GLN A 473 -15.73 -11.07 12.21
C GLN A 473 -17.12 -11.24 11.58
N GLN A 474 -18.07 -11.84 12.30
CA GLN A 474 -19.45 -12.05 11.85
C GLN A 474 -20.31 -10.80 12.03
N VAL A 475 -20.15 -10.08 13.15
CA VAL A 475 -21.02 -8.92 13.48
C VAL A 475 -20.50 -7.62 12.90
N ALA A 476 -19.21 -7.30 13.07
CA ALA A 476 -18.69 -5.96 12.80
C ALA A 476 -18.85 -5.46 11.36
N PRO A 477 -18.83 -6.32 10.30
CA PRO A 477 -19.12 -5.88 8.93
C PRO A 477 -20.61 -5.67 8.63
N HIS A 478 -21.51 -6.29 9.39
CA HIS A 478 -22.94 -6.47 9.03
C HIS A 478 -23.94 -5.79 9.98
N THR A 479 -23.50 -5.32 11.14
CA THR A 479 -24.31 -4.56 12.13
C THR A 479 -24.69 -3.16 11.63
N ASP A 480 -25.54 -2.42 12.36
CA ASP A 480 -26.00 -1.05 12.04
C ASP A 480 -24.86 -0.16 11.51
N ASP A 481 -25.05 0.48 10.35
CA ASP A 481 -24.02 1.30 9.67
C ASP A 481 -23.56 2.51 10.48
N ARG A 482 -24.36 2.96 11.46
CA ARG A 482 -23.99 3.97 12.45
C ARG A 482 -22.90 3.47 13.40
N LEU A 483 -22.65 2.17 13.48
CA LEU A 483 -21.69 1.51 14.36
C LEU A 483 -20.41 1.12 13.61
N PHE A 484 -19.27 1.52 14.17
CA PHE A 484 -17.93 1.11 13.75
C PHE A 484 -17.21 0.44 14.92
N LEU A 485 -16.90 -0.85 14.78
CA LEU A 485 -16.20 -1.66 15.79
C LEU A 485 -14.77 -1.99 15.34
N ARG A 486 -13.78 -1.13 15.60
CA ARG A 486 -12.36 -1.50 15.38
C ARG A 486 -11.96 -2.57 16.37
N LEU A 487 -11.24 -3.59 15.90
CA LEU A 487 -10.60 -4.59 16.77
C LEU A 487 -9.08 -4.43 16.73
N LEU A 488 -8.47 -4.16 17.88
CA LEU A 488 -7.03 -4.26 18.10
C LEU A 488 -6.68 -5.67 18.59
N LEU A 489 -5.63 -6.25 18.04
CA LEU A 489 -5.07 -7.53 18.51
C LEU A 489 -3.58 -7.32 18.79
N GLN A 490 -3.15 -7.49 20.03
CA GLN A 490 -1.80 -7.11 20.47
C GLN A 490 -1.15 -8.19 21.35
N PRO A 491 0.13 -8.54 21.10
CA PRO A 491 0.92 -9.31 22.06
C PRO A 491 1.24 -8.45 23.29
N VAL A 492 0.61 -8.74 24.42
CA VAL A 492 0.87 -8.08 25.71
C VAL A 492 1.61 -9.03 26.65
N SER A 493 2.22 -8.49 27.70
CA SER A 493 2.81 -9.33 28.75
C SER A 493 1.70 -9.97 29.58
N SER A 494 1.79 -11.27 29.86
CA SER A 494 0.77 -11.98 30.64
C SER A 494 0.75 -11.50 32.09
N GLU A 495 -0.44 -11.30 32.62
CA GLU A 495 -0.67 -10.95 34.03
C GLU A 495 -0.71 -12.21 34.91
N VAL A 496 -1.12 -13.34 34.32
CA VAL A 496 -1.22 -14.65 34.99
C VAL A 496 0.13 -15.37 35.03
N VAL A 497 0.88 -15.37 33.92
CA VAL A 497 2.15 -16.11 33.79
C VAL A 497 3.32 -15.15 33.52
N LYS A 498 4.01 -14.76 34.59
CA LYS A 498 5.11 -13.77 34.55
C LYS A 498 6.18 -14.12 33.50
N GLY A 499 6.50 -13.14 32.65
CA GLY A 499 7.52 -13.25 31.59
C GLY A 499 7.01 -13.78 30.25
N GLN A 500 5.84 -14.42 30.21
CA GLN A 500 5.22 -14.87 28.97
C GLN A 500 4.49 -13.74 28.22
N LYS A 501 4.17 -14.00 26.95
CA LYS A 501 3.32 -13.15 26.12
C LYS A 501 1.96 -13.82 25.93
N THR A 502 0.92 -13.00 25.97
CA THR A 502 -0.50 -13.36 25.75
C THR A 502 -1.07 -12.44 24.67
N ILE A 503 -2.22 -12.77 24.10
CA ILE A 503 -2.94 -11.90 23.18
C ILE A 503 -4.03 -11.14 23.92
N ARG A 504 -4.05 -9.82 23.76
CA ARG A 504 -5.18 -8.97 24.13
C ARG A 504 -5.94 -8.55 22.89
N ALA A 505 -7.24 -8.84 22.86
CA ALA A 505 -8.20 -8.20 21.99
C ALA A 505 -8.71 -6.90 22.63
N THR A 506 -8.97 -5.86 21.84
CA THR A 506 -9.63 -4.66 22.31
C THR A 506 -10.52 -4.08 21.22
N VAL A 507 -11.84 -4.11 21.46
CA VAL A 507 -12.82 -3.44 20.61
C VAL A 507 -12.86 -1.97 21.00
N MET A 508 -12.69 -1.07 20.03
CA MET A 508 -12.86 0.37 20.15
C MET A 508 -13.97 0.82 19.21
N ALA A 509 -14.96 1.54 19.73
CA ALA A 509 -16.16 1.86 18.98
C ALA A 509 -16.43 3.36 18.81
N LEU A 510 -17.07 3.69 17.68
CA LEU A 510 -17.89 4.87 17.51
C LEU A 510 -19.29 4.41 17.10
N PHE A 511 -20.31 4.92 17.76
CA PHE A 511 -21.70 4.78 17.37
C PHE A 511 -22.32 6.17 17.17
N LEU A 512 -22.90 6.40 16.00
CA LEU A 512 -23.60 7.64 15.66
C LEU A 512 -25.04 7.62 16.20
N GLY A 513 -25.16 7.54 17.53
CA GLY A 513 -26.39 7.52 18.31
C GLY A 513 -26.13 7.41 19.83
N ARG A 514 -27.17 7.11 20.60
CA ARG A 514 -27.18 7.09 22.08
C ARG A 514 -26.71 5.76 22.66
N ALA A 515 -26.31 5.75 23.94
CA ALA A 515 -25.73 4.56 24.59
C ALA A 515 -26.73 3.40 24.74
N ASP A 516 -28.00 3.71 25.05
CA ASP A 516 -29.04 2.68 25.24
C ASP A 516 -29.33 1.90 23.95
N GLU A 517 -29.25 2.56 22.78
CA GLU A 517 -29.40 1.92 21.47
C GLU A 517 -28.30 0.88 21.24
N VAL A 518 -27.03 1.27 21.41
CA VAL A 518 -25.89 0.40 21.08
C VAL A 518 -25.68 -0.71 22.10
N VAL A 519 -26.01 -0.48 23.39
CA VAL A 519 -26.07 -1.56 24.40
C VAL A 519 -27.15 -2.58 24.03
N THR A 520 -28.34 -2.13 23.61
CA THR A 520 -29.42 -3.03 23.14
C THR A 520 -29.01 -3.81 21.89
N LEU A 521 -28.43 -3.13 20.90
CA LEU A 521 -27.96 -3.73 19.65
C LEU A 521 -26.88 -4.79 19.89
N MET A 522 -25.85 -4.47 20.69
CA MET A 522 -24.77 -5.40 21.00
C MET A 522 -25.21 -6.54 21.93
N GLY A 523 -26.18 -6.31 22.83
CA GLY A 523 -26.80 -7.38 23.61
C GLY A 523 -27.52 -8.42 22.74
N LYS A 524 -28.06 -8.01 21.59
CA LYS A 524 -28.70 -8.89 20.59
C LYS A 524 -27.67 -9.56 19.65
N GLU A 525 -26.78 -8.77 19.06
CA GLU A 525 -25.94 -9.21 17.93
C GLU A 525 -24.57 -9.75 18.36
N PHE A 526 -23.99 -9.21 19.44
CA PHE A 526 -22.67 -9.59 19.93
C PHE A 526 -22.67 -9.79 21.45
N PRO A 527 -23.53 -10.65 22.03
CA PRO A 527 -23.71 -10.77 23.47
C PRO A 527 -22.41 -11.11 24.22
N SER A 528 -21.48 -11.82 23.58
CA SER A 528 -20.17 -12.12 24.19
C SER A 528 -19.29 -10.88 24.39
N LEU A 529 -19.58 -9.73 23.75
CA LEU A 529 -18.94 -8.45 24.06
C LEU A 529 -19.19 -8.00 25.50
N GLY A 530 -20.34 -8.36 26.09
CA GLY A 530 -20.70 -7.97 27.46
C GLY A 530 -20.86 -6.46 27.65
N LEU A 531 -21.14 -5.72 26.58
CA LEU A 531 -21.25 -4.26 26.62
C LEU A 531 -22.40 -3.81 27.52
N ASN A 532 -22.10 -2.97 28.51
CA ASN A 532 -23.09 -2.31 29.35
C ASN A 532 -22.98 -0.78 29.24
N LYS A 533 -23.94 -0.07 29.85
CA LYS A 533 -24.00 1.41 29.81
C LYS A 533 -22.83 2.09 30.52
N GLU A 534 -22.23 1.44 31.52
CA GLU A 534 -21.07 1.95 32.27
C GLU A 534 -19.77 1.90 31.43
N ASN A 535 -19.72 1.05 30.40
CA ASN A 535 -18.61 1.02 29.44
C ASN A 535 -18.71 2.13 28.37
N CYS A 536 -19.88 2.79 28.27
CA CYS A 536 -20.17 3.77 27.24
C CYS A 536 -19.86 5.20 27.71
N SER A 537 -19.42 6.04 26.79
CA SER A 537 -19.27 7.48 27.00
C SER A 537 -20.00 8.23 25.89
N GLU A 538 -21.07 8.92 26.28
CA GLU A 538 -21.82 9.83 25.40
C GLU A 538 -21.14 11.20 25.33
N MET A 539 -21.00 11.73 24.12
CA MET A 539 -20.28 12.99 23.86
C MET A 539 -20.67 13.58 22.50
N SER A 540 -20.26 14.82 22.22
CA SER A 540 -20.38 15.37 20.85
C SER A 540 -19.40 14.70 19.90
N TRP A 541 -19.64 14.81 18.59
CA TRP A 541 -18.76 14.23 17.56
C TRP A 541 -17.29 14.66 17.72
N ILE A 542 -17.00 15.94 17.99
CA ILE A 542 -15.61 16.38 18.20
C ILE A 542 -14.98 15.77 19.47
N GLY A 543 -15.78 15.52 20.51
CA GLY A 543 -15.33 14.78 21.70
C GLY A 543 -14.87 13.37 21.32
N SER A 544 -15.58 12.71 20.40
CA SER A 544 -15.16 11.41 19.89
C SER A 544 -13.87 11.48 19.07
N VAL A 545 -13.64 12.56 18.32
CA VAL A 545 -12.36 12.79 17.60
C VAL A 545 -11.19 12.89 18.58
N ILE A 546 -11.36 13.63 19.68
CA ILE A 546 -10.38 13.79 20.76
C ILE A 546 -10.09 12.45 21.45
N TRP A 547 -11.15 11.68 21.78
CA TRP A 547 -11.07 10.34 22.35
C TRP A 547 -10.35 9.34 21.43
N TRP A 548 -10.67 9.37 20.13
CA TRP A 548 -10.07 8.47 19.13
C TRP A 548 -8.60 8.79 18.84
N ALA A 549 -8.17 10.03 19.06
CA ALA A 549 -6.76 10.42 19.09
C ALA A 549 -6.04 9.97 20.39
N ASN A 550 -6.77 9.51 21.41
CA ASN A 550 -6.29 9.14 22.76
C ASN A 550 -5.79 10.32 23.60
N TYR A 551 -6.40 11.49 23.44
CA TYR A 551 -6.31 12.55 24.46
C TYR A 551 -7.33 12.29 25.59
N ASP A 552 -7.12 12.89 26.77
CA ASP A 552 -8.07 12.82 27.87
C ASP A 552 -9.41 13.48 27.51
N ASN A 553 -10.53 12.95 28.03
CA ASN A 553 -11.89 13.45 27.74
C ASN A 553 -12.12 14.93 28.15
N ALA A 554 -11.30 15.47 29.05
CA ALA A 554 -11.33 16.88 29.46
C ALA A 554 -10.53 17.82 28.54
N THR A 555 -9.81 17.27 27.55
CA THR A 555 -9.01 18.04 26.60
C THR A 555 -9.92 18.82 25.66
N LYS A 556 -9.64 20.12 25.46
CA LYS A 556 -10.45 20.97 24.59
C LYS A 556 -10.11 20.76 23.09
N PRO A 557 -11.04 21.02 22.15
CA PRO A 557 -10.81 20.79 20.72
C PRO A 557 -9.60 21.51 20.12
N GLU A 558 -9.12 22.61 20.71
CA GLU A 558 -7.93 23.34 20.26
C GLU A 558 -6.68 22.45 20.14
N VAL A 559 -6.62 21.32 20.86
CA VAL A 559 -5.54 20.33 20.73
C VAL A 559 -5.41 19.78 19.30
N LEU A 560 -6.50 19.76 18.53
CA LEU A 560 -6.52 19.31 17.13
C LEU A 560 -5.82 20.29 16.18
N LEU A 561 -5.53 21.52 16.62
CA LEU A 561 -4.71 22.49 15.91
C LEU A 561 -3.20 22.30 16.16
N ASP A 562 -2.80 21.46 17.12
CA ASP A 562 -1.39 21.13 17.33
C ASP A 562 -0.86 20.25 16.18
N ARG A 563 0.16 20.75 15.50
CA ARG A 563 0.87 20.04 14.42
C ARG A 563 2.10 19.29 14.92
N ASN A 564 2.45 19.40 16.21
CA ASN A 564 3.62 18.87 16.94
C ASN A 564 4.75 18.42 16.00
N VAL A 565 5.64 19.36 15.66
CA VAL A 565 6.55 19.24 14.52
C VAL A 565 7.70 18.23 14.71
N ASN A 566 7.89 17.64 15.89
CA ASN A 566 8.98 16.68 16.12
C ASN A 566 8.62 15.56 17.10
N SER A 567 7.62 14.74 16.73
CA SER A 567 7.06 13.66 17.54
C SER A 567 7.09 12.28 16.85
N ALA A 568 8.08 12.04 15.98
CA ALA A 568 8.12 10.83 15.14
C ALA A 568 8.51 9.57 15.94
N THR A 569 7.73 8.50 15.82
CA THR A 569 8.10 7.15 16.29
C THR A 569 8.68 6.33 15.12
N PHE A 570 9.48 5.30 15.40
CA PHE A 570 9.87 4.34 14.37
C PHE A 570 8.74 3.34 14.13
N LEU A 571 8.35 3.12 12.87
CA LEU A 571 7.25 2.22 12.53
C LEU A 571 7.43 1.51 11.18
N LYS A 572 7.02 0.24 11.11
CA LYS A 572 6.69 -0.43 9.83
C LYS A 572 5.21 -0.78 9.85
N ARG A 573 4.60 -0.77 8.67
CA ARG A 573 3.19 -1.09 8.43
C ARG A 573 3.06 -1.90 7.16
N LYS A 574 1.98 -2.68 7.08
CA LYS A 574 1.48 -3.41 5.91
C LYS A 574 -0.05 -3.46 5.97
N SER A 575 -0.72 -3.94 4.93
CA SER A 575 -2.18 -4.03 4.87
C SER A 575 -2.67 -5.26 4.11
N ASP A 576 -3.81 -5.79 4.52
CA ASP A 576 -4.58 -6.80 3.77
C ASP A 576 -6.08 -6.49 3.87
N TYR A 577 -6.88 -7.14 3.02
CA TYR A 577 -8.33 -7.27 3.19
C TYR A 577 -8.72 -8.72 3.42
N VAL A 578 -9.74 -8.94 4.26
CA VAL A 578 -10.32 -10.26 4.52
C VAL A 578 -11.71 -10.32 3.90
N GLN A 579 -11.95 -11.38 3.13
CA GLN A 579 -13.17 -11.58 2.31
C GLN A 579 -14.01 -12.78 2.78
N LYS A 580 -13.43 -13.69 3.55
CA LYS A 580 -14.10 -14.82 4.22
C LYS A 580 -13.64 -14.86 5.69
N PRO A 581 -14.50 -15.18 6.68
CA PRO A 581 -14.08 -15.18 8.07
C PRO A 581 -12.94 -16.18 8.33
N ILE A 582 -11.93 -15.77 9.08
CA ILE A 582 -10.83 -16.64 9.52
C ILE A 582 -11.40 -17.68 10.50
N SER A 583 -11.10 -18.96 10.29
CA SER A 583 -11.54 -20.05 11.16
C SER A 583 -10.94 -19.95 12.56
N LYS A 584 -11.53 -20.65 13.54
CA LYS A 584 -11.09 -20.66 14.94
C LYS A 584 -9.65 -21.19 15.05
N ASP A 585 -9.38 -22.31 14.40
CA ASP A 585 -8.07 -22.96 14.28
C ASP A 585 -7.04 -22.01 13.64
N GLY A 586 -7.47 -21.25 12.61
CA GLY A 586 -6.64 -20.22 11.97
C GLY A 586 -6.30 -19.07 12.91
N LEU A 587 -7.28 -18.58 13.68
CA LEU A 587 -7.06 -17.58 14.72
C LEU A 587 -6.11 -18.09 15.82
N GLU A 588 -6.18 -19.37 16.20
CA GLU A 588 -5.27 -19.96 17.19
C GLU A 588 -3.83 -20.13 16.67
N GLY A 589 -3.67 -20.50 15.39
CA GLY A 589 -2.39 -20.41 14.70
C GLY A 589 -1.82 -18.98 14.69
N ILE A 590 -2.68 -17.99 14.42
CA ILE A 590 -2.34 -16.56 14.47
C ILE A 590 -1.92 -16.14 15.89
N TRP A 591 -2.62 -16.56 16.96
CA TRP A 591 -2.22 -16.27 18.34
C TRP A 591 -0.83 -16.78 18.67
N ASN A 592 -0.54 -18.03 18.30
CA ASN A 592 0.78 -18.63 18.47
C ASN A 592 1.87 -17.83 17.73
N LYS A 593 1.62 -17.44 16.46
CA LYS A 593 2.58 -16.64 15.68
C LYS A 593 2.77 -15.22 16.23
N MET A 594 1.72 -14.60 16.75
CA MET A 594 1.80 -13.30 17.41
C MET A 594 2.56 -13.35 18.74
N ILE A 595 2.39 -14.42 19.53
CA ILE A 595 3.14 -14.67 20.77
C ILE A 595 4.63 -14.90 20.47
N GLU A 596 4.95 -15.68 19.43
CA GLU A 596 6.31 -15.90 18.93
C GLU A 596 7.00 -14.59 18.54
N LEU A 597 6.31 -13.71 17.81
CA LEU A 597 6.85 -12.42 17.34
C LEU A 597 6.86 -11.31 18.40
N ARG A 598 6.18 -11.50 19.54
CA ARG A 598 6.20 -10.68 20.79
C ARG A 598 5.85 -9.19 20.71
N LYS A 599 5.82 -8.55 19.54
CA LYS A 599 5.58 -7.10 19.36
C LYS A 599 4.67 -6.72 18.19
N THR A 600 4.62 -7.50 17.09
CA THR A 600 3.73 -7.19 15.95
C THR A 600 2.27 -7.47 16.31
N GLY A 601 1.39 -6.50 16.07
CA GLY A 601 -0.06 -6.58 16.32
C GLY A 601 -0.90 -6.16 15.13
N PHE A 602 -2.21 -6.43 15.18
CA PHE A 602 -3.17 -6.04 14.15
C PHE A 602 -4.08 -4.89 14.57
N VAL A 603 -4.55 -4.15 13.56
CA VAL A 603 -5.72 -3.27 13.64
C VAL A 603 -6.71 -3.71 12.56
N PHE A 604 -7.77 -4.42 12.93
CA PHE A 604 -8.87 -4.77 12.03
C PHE A 604 -9.90 -3.64 12.04
N ASN A 605 -10.36 -3.22 10.86
CA ASN A 605 -11.34 -2.15 10.67
C ASN A 605 -12.48 -2.68 9.79
N PRO A 606 -13.73 -2.76 10.28
CA PRO A 606 -14.83 -3.39 9.55
C PRO A 606 -15.23 -2.58 8.31
N TYR A 607 -15.66 -3.29 7.28
CA TYR A 607 -16.22 -2.75 6.04
C TYR A 607 -17.73 -3.08 6.03
N GLY A 608 -18.34 -3.35 4.88
CA GLY A 608 -19.80 -3.40 4.75
C GLY A 608 -20.47 -2.03 4.93
N GLY A 609 -21.79 -2.04 5.10
CA GLY A 609 -22.61 -0.83 5.04
C GLY A 609 -22.40 -0.07 3.73
N LYS A 610 -22.22 1.26 3.81
CA LYS A 610 -21.89 2.14 2.68
C LYS A 610 -20.69 1.69 1.84
N MET A 611 -19.71 0.97 2.44
CA MET A 611 -18.57 0.42 1.69
C MET A 611 -18.94 -0.78 0.80
N GLY A 612 -20.10 -1.42 1.03
CA GLY A 612 -20.69 -2.44 0.16
C GLY A 612 -21.59 -1.86 -0.94
N GLU A 613 -22.19 -0.69 -0.74
CA GLU A 613 -23.05 -0.02 -1.75
C GLU A 613 -22.25 0.64 -2.88
N ILE A 614 -21.11 1.24 -2.57
CA ILE A 614 -20.33 2.02 -3.55
C ILE A 614 -19.62 1.08 -4.51
N LEU A 615 -19.82 1.27 -5.82
CA LEU A 615 -19.17 0.47 -6.86
C LEU A 615 -17.64 0.57 -6.81
N SER A 616 -16.95 -0.53 -7.10
CA SER A 616 -15.48 -0.61 -7.08
C SER A 616 -14.78 0.34 -8.07
N ASN A 617 -15.47 0.76 -9.12
CA ASN A 617 -14.97 1.71 -10.12
C ASN A 617 -15.44 3.16 -9.92
N ALA A 618 -16.28 3.47 -8.92
CA ALA A 618 -16.79 4.83 -8.67
C ALA A 618 -15.67 5.84 -8.30
N THR A 619 -14.57 5.32 -7.79
CA THR A 619 -13.32 6.01 -7.43
C THR A 619 -12.14 5.16 -7.84
N ALA A 620 -10.93 5.69 -7.87
CA ALA A 620 -9.73 4.88 -8.07
C ALA A 620 -9.53 3.79 -7.00
N PHE A 621 -10.06 3.96 -5.79
CA PHE A 621 -10.04 2.97 -4.71
C PHE A 621 -11.07 1.82 -4.97
N PRO A 622 -10.63 0.53 -5.05
CA PRO A 622 -11.48 -0.57 -5.51
C PRO A 622 -12.13 -1.42 -4.41
N HIS A 623 -11.63 -1.38 -3.16
CA HIS A 623 -11.89 -2.41 -2.15
C HIS A 623 -13.25 -2.19 -1.45
N ARG A 624 -14.33 -2.49 -2.18
CA ARG A 624 -15.73 -2.22 -1.80
C ARG A 624 -16.43 -3.49 -1.31
N ALA A 625 -17.57 -3.85 -1.91
CA ALA A 625 -18.30 -5.10 -1.67
C ALA A 625 -17.39 -6.36 -1.67
N GLY A 626 -17.80 -7.39 -0.93
CA GLY A 626 -17.05 -8.63 -0.75
C GLY A 626 -15.90 -8.56 0.29
N ASN A 627 -15.54 -7.36 0.77
CA ASN A 627 -14.53 -7.20 1.82
C ASN A 627 -15.20 -7.04 3.20
N LEU A 628 -14.90 -7.94 4.13
CA LEU A 628 -15.43 -7.92 5.50
C LEU A 628 -14.71 -6.88 6.36
N PHE A 629 -13.38 -6.84 6.29
CA PHE A 629 -12.57 -5.87 7.03
C PHE A 629 -11.18 -5.69 6.42
N LYS A 630 -10.59 -4.51 6.68
CA LYS A 630 -9.17 -4.22 6.39
C LYS A 630 -8.30 -4.45 7.60
N ILE A 631 -7.21 -5.17 7.41
CA ILE A 631 -6.12 -5.38 8.37
C ILE A 631 -5.07 -4.27 8.19
N GLN A 632 -4.59 -3.69 9.30
CA GLN A 632 -3.25 -3.11 9.38
C GLN A 632 -2.34 -4.04 10.18
N TYR A 633 -1.16 -4.34 9.66
CA TYR A 633 -0.06 -4.94 10.41
C TYR A 633 0.72 -3.82 11.07
N SER A 634 0.98 -3.91 12.38
CA SER A 634 1.56 -2.82 13.15
C SER A 634 2.71 -3.28 14.03
N VAL A 635 3.86 -2.58 13.90
CA VAL A 635 4.97 -2.64 14.85
C VAL A 635 5.54 -1.23 15.00
N ASN A 636 5.72 -0.80 16.25
CA ASN A 636 6.34 0.47 16.61
C ASN A 636 7.58 0.19 17.47
N TRP A 637 8.55 1.08 17.43
CA TRP A 637 9.64 1.13 18.39
C TRP A 637 10.21 2.55 18.53
N ASP A 638 11.07 2.69 19.53
CA ASP A 638 11.36 3.97 20.17
C ASP A 638 12.85 4.32 20.01
N GLU A 639 13.73 3.31 20.07
CA GLU A 639 15.18 3.44 19.94
C GLU A 639 15.68 3.31 18.48
N PRO A 640 16.60 4.18 18.03
CA PRO A 640 17.24 4.05 16.72
C PRO A 640 18.17 2.83 16.64
N GLY A 641 18.29 2.23 15.46
CA GLY A 641 19.35 1.27 15.18
C GLY A 641 19.02 0.29 14.04
N ILE A 642 19.98 0.06 13.14
CA ILE A 642 19.81 -0.81 11.96
C ILE A 642 19.42 -2.24 12.36
N ALA A 643 20.01 -2.78 13.44
CA ALA A 643 19.66 -4.10 13.95
C ALA A 643 18.21 -4.18 14.49
N LEU A 644 17.71 -3.12 15.13
CA LEU A 644 16.33 -3.03 15.60
C LEU A 644 15.35 -2.88 14.43
N GLU A 645 15.67 -2.03 13.45
CA GLU A 645 14.84 -1.88 12.25
C GLU A 645 14.77 -3.18 11.44
N ASN A 646 15.90 -3.84 11.18
CA ASN A 646 15.92 -5.12 10.48
C ASN A 646 15.10 -6.19 11.24
N ASN A 647 15.17 -6.21 12.57
CA ASN A 647 14.37 -7.12 13.39
C ASN A 647 12.86 -6.82 13.27
N PHE A 648 12.43 -5.58 13.56
CA PHE A 648 11.00 -5.24 13.56
C PHE A 648 10.37 -5.25 12.15
N THR A 649 11.12 -4.86 11.10
CA THR A 649 10.65 -5.00 9.70
C THR A 649 10.55 -6.47 9.29
N SER A 650 11.49 -7.33 9.72
CA SER A 650 11.40 -8.79 9.53
C SER A 650 10.21 -9.38 10.27
N MET A 651 9.94 -8.99 11.52
CA MET A 651 8.75 -9.42 12.28
C MET A 651 7.44 -9.00 11.59
N ALA A 652 7.39 -7.82 10.97
CA ALA A 652 6.23 -7.37 10.20
C ALA A 652 6.04 -8.18 8.90
N ARG A 653 7.13 -8.50 8.19
CA ARG A 653 7.12 -9.38 7.01
C ARG A 653 6.70 -10.82 7.37
N SER A 654 7.22 -11.36 8.47
CA SER A 654 6.91 -12.72 8.96
C SER A 654 5.43 -12.90 9.26
N LEU A 655 4.80 -11.96 9.97
CA LEU A 655 3.34 -12.03 10.23
C LEU A 655 2.52 -11.87 8.94
N HIS A 656 2.94 -10.99 8.02
CA HIS A 656 2.26 -10.80 6.73
C HIS A 656 2.34 -12.04 5.84
N SER A 657 3.50 -12.67 5.73
CA SER A 657 3.66 -13.93 4.99
C SER A 657 2.87 -15.07 5.63
N TYR A 658 2.80 -15.14 6.96
CA TYR A 658 1.97 -16.12 7.68
C TYR A 658 0.46 -15.96 7.39
N MET A 659 -0.01 -14.72 7.23
CA MET A 659 -1.43 -14.41 7.00
C MET A 659 -1.94 -14.69 5.58
N THR A 660 -1.06 -15.04 4.64
CA THR A 660 -1.39 -15.25 3.21
C THR A 660 -2.62 -16.13 2.93
N PRO A 661 -2.87 -17.29 3.61
CA PRO A 661 -4.04 -18.12 3.31
C PRO A 661 -5.36 -17.60 3.92
N PHE A 662 -5.32 -16.52 4.71
CA PHE A 662 -6.48 -15.98 5.44
C PHE A 662 -7.03 -14.67 4.86
N VAL A 663 -6.46 -14.18 3.75
CA VAL A 663 -6.72 -12.86 3.18
C VAL A 663 -7.13 -12.94 1.70
N SER A 664 -7.53 -11.80 1.13
CA SER A 664 -7.72 -11.63 -0.32
C SER A 664 -6.53 -12.16 -1.11
N ASN A 665 -6.78 -12.80 -2.24
CA ASN A 665 -5.76 -13.31 -3.16
C ASN A 665 -6.17 -13.01 -4.62
N SER A 666 -5.20 -13.11 -5.53
CA SER A 666 -5.41 -12.97 -6.99
C SER A 666 -6.20 -11.71 -7.44
N PRO A 667 -5.80 -10.48 -7.06
CA PRO A 667 -4.55 -10.12 -6.36
C PRO A 667 -4.72 -10.00 -4.84
N ARG A 668 -3.61 -10.15 -4.10
CA ARG A 668 -3.56 -9.81 -2.68
C ARG A 668 -3.76 -8.31 -2.52
N SER A 669 -4.87 -7.91 -1.90
CA SER A 669 -5.31 -6.51 -1.89
C SER A 669 -4.64 -5.71 -0.78
N ALA A 670 -4.11 -4.54 -1.13
CA ALA A 670 -3.37 -3.63 -0.26
C ALA A 670 -3.96 -2.21 -0.29
N PHE A 671 -3.63 -1.36 0.69
CA PHE A 671 -4.15 0.00 0.80
C PHE A 671 -3.07 1.04 0.56
N LEU A 672 -3.21 1.86 -0.49
CA LEU A 672 -2.19 2.84 -0.92
C LEU A 672 -1.71 3.78 0.19
N ASN A 673 -2.62 4.32 1.01
CA ASN A 673 -2.26 5.18 2.14
C ASN A 673 -1.48 4.44 3.25
N TYR A 674 -1.43 3.11 3.23
CA TYR A 674 -0.57 2.27 4.06
C TYR A 674 0.59 1.69 3.24
N ARG A 675 1.21 2.54 2.40
CA ARG A 675 2.25 2.21 1.42
C ARG A 675 3.32 1.27 1.99
N ASP A 676 3.72 0.30 1.18
CA ASP A 676 4.65 -0.76 1.54
C ASP A 676 5.57 -1.08 0.35
N LEU A 677 6.85 -0.70 0.43
CA LEU A 677 7.82 -0.91 -0.65
C LEU A 677 8.18 -2.40 -0.84
N ASP A 678 7.90 -3.25 0.16
CA ASP A 678 8.15 -4.70 0.06
C ASP A 678 7.23 -5.39 -0.98
N ILE A 679 6.19 -4.71 -1.47
CA ILE A 679 5.30 -5.21 -2.53
C ILE A 679 6.02 -5.20 -3.90
N GLY A 680 6.96 -4.27 -4.10
CA GLY A 680 7.63 -4.02 -5.38
C GLY A 680 7.79 -2.52 -5.64
N THR A 681 8.77 -2.15 -6.45
CA THR A 681 9.10 -0.75 -6.77
C THR A 681 9.28 -0.55 -8.27
N ASN A 682 9.22 0.70 -8.71
CA ASN A 682 9.39 1.09 -10.10
C ASN A 682 10.71 1.84 -10.31
N ASN A 683 11.51 1.41 -11.28
CA ASN A 683 12.77 2.03 -11.65
C ASN A 683 12.61 3.03 -12.82
N PHE A 684 11.41 3.09 -13.42
CA PHE A 684 11.09 3.92 -14.59
C PHE A 684 11.98 3.66 -15.82
N GLY A 685 12.50 2.43 -15.91
CA GLY A 685 13.18 1.90 -17.09
C GLY A 685 12.21 1.37 -18.15
N LYS A 686 12.72 0.59 -19.11
CA LYS A 686 11.92 0.03 -20.22
C LYS A 686 10.71 -0.79 -19.77
N ASN A 687 10.80 -1.44 -18.60
CA ASN A 687 9.79 -2.33 -18.05
C ASN A 687 8.87 -1.61 -17.02
N SER A 688 8.84 -0.28 -17.01
CA SER A 688 8.13 0.51 -15.99
C SER A 688 6.63 0.17 -15.88
N TYR A 689 5.97 -0.20 -16.98
CA TYR A 689 4.58 -0.69 -16.91
C TYR A 689 4.50 -2.00 -16.11
N ASP A 690 5.32 -3.00 -16.44
CA ASP A 690 5.32 -4.33 -15.80
C ASP A 690 5.74 -4.25 -14.32
N GLU A 691 6.76 -3.46 -14.00
CA GLU A 691 7.15 -3.12 -12.62
C GLU A 691 6.00 -2.46 -11.85
N GLY A 692 5.18 -1.65 -12.55
CA GLY A 692 4.01 -0.97 -12.00
C GLY A 692 2.83 -1.89 -11.73
N VAL A 693 2.59 -2.89 -12.59
CA VAL A 693 1.51 -3.88 -12.41
C VAL A 693 1.62 -4.58 -11.06
N VAL A 694 2.84 -4.94 -10.63
CA VAL A 694 3.10 -5.74 -9.41
C VAL A 694 2.44 -5.15 -8.15
N TYR A 695 2.60 -3.85 -7.90
CA TYR A 695 1.93 -3.15 -6.80
C TYR A 695 0.60 -2.51 -7.23
N GLY A 696 0.46 -2.16 -8.50
CA GLY A 696 -0.71 -1.51 -9.08
C GLY A 696 -1.99 -2.32 -8.90
N VAL A 697 -1.97 -3.61 -9.25
CA VAL A 697 -3.16 -4.47 -9.08
C VAL A 697 -3.48 -4.75 -7.61
N GLN A 698 -2.50 -4.66 -6.71
CA GLN A 698 -2.72 -4.85 -5.27
C GLN A 698 -3.40 -3.63 -4.64
N TYR A 699 -2.99 -2.41 -5.02
CA TYR A 699 -3.63 -1.18 -4.53
C TYR A 699 -4.95 -0.85 -5.23
N PHE A 700 -5.09 -1.16 -6.53
CA PHE A 700 -6.16 -0.64 -7.40
C PHE A 700 -6.98 -1.72 -8.13
N GLY A 701 -6.55 -2.99 -8.13
CA GLY A 701 -7.24 -4.06 -8.86
C GLY A 701 -7.52 -3.67 -10.32
N ASN A 702 -8.75 -3.89 -10.78
CA ASN A 702 -9.20 -3.58 -12.13
C ASN A 702 -9.14 -2.06 -12.47
N ASN A 703 -9.04 -1.17 -11.49
CA ASN A 703 -8.91 0.27 -11.72
C ASN A 703 -7.51 0.69 -12.21
N PHE A 704 -6.49 -0.19 -12.08
CA PHE A 704 -5.11 0.13 -12.44
C PHE A 704 -4.97 0.56 -13.91
N GLU A 705 -5.60 -0.15 -14.85
CA GLU A 705 -5.51 0.19 -16.27
C GLU A 705 -6.14 1.54 -16.61
N ARG A 706 -7.19 1.97 -15.92
CA ARG A 706 -7.74 3.32 -16.09
C ARG A 706 -6.77 4.37 -15.54
N LEU A 707 -6.14 4.11 -14.39
CA LEU A 707 -5.11 5.00 -13.83
C LEU A 707 -3.92 5.16 -14.77
N VAL A 708 -3.41 4.07 -15.37
CA VAL A 708 -2.31 4.11 -16.35
C VAL A 708 -2.68 4.90 -17.60
N LYS A 709 -3.88 4.72 -18.16
CA LYS A 709 -4.37 5.49 -19.32
C LYS A 709 -4.44 6.99 -19.02
N ILE A 710 -5.00 7.36 -17.87
CA ILE A 710 -5.11 8.76 -17.43
C ILE A 710 -3.72 9.34 -17.20
N LYS A 711 -2.82 8.61 -16.52
CA LYS A 711 -1.42 8.99 -16.30
C LYS A 711 -0.71 9.29 -17.63
N THR A 712 -0.84 8.42 -18.62
CA THR A 712 -0.30 8.63 -19.97
C THR A 712 -0.87 9.86 -20.67
N MET A 713 -2.11 10.24 -20.39
CA MET A 713 -2.73 11.44 -20.97
C MET A 713 -2.25 12.73 -20.31
N VAL A 714 -2.19 12.77 -18.96
CA VAL A 714 -1.96 14.02 -18.21
C VAL A 714 -0.49 14.31 -17.89
N ASP A 715 0.35 13.27 -17.87
CA ASP A 715 1.80 13.37 -17.61
C ASP A 715 2.57 12.31 -18.45
N PRO A 716 2.58 12.45 -19.80
CA PRO A 716 3.24 11.51 -20.71
C PRO A 716 4.76 11.42 -20.55
N GLU A 717 5.39 12.47 -20.01
CA GLU A 717 6.83 12.48 -19.66
C GLU A 717 7.12 11.80 -18.32
N ASN A 718 6.08 11.42 -17.57
CA ASN A 718 6.16 10.85 -16.23
C ASN A 718 7.00 11.70 -15.26
N PHE A 719 6.76 13.01 -15.25
CA PHE A 719 7.40 13.96 -14.35
C PHE A 719 7.02 13.70 -12.87
N PHE A 720 5.73 13.51 -12.59
CA PHE A 720 5.24 13.17 -11.25
C PHE A 720 5.42 11.68 -10.99
N ARG A 721 6.65 11.30 -10.62
CA ARG A 721 7.02 9.91 -10.33
C ARG A 721 7.64 9.72 -8.95
N ASN A 722 7.28 8.61 -8.34
CA ASN A 722 7.85 8.09 -7.09
C ASN A 722 7.93 6.56 -7.15
N GLU A 723 8.56 5.95 -6.16
CA GLU A 723 8.97 4.55 -6.16
C GLU A 723 7.79 3.55 -6.31
N GLN A 724 6.55 4.02 -6.10
CA GLN A 724 5.29 3.33 -6.43
C GLN A 724 4.23 4.27 -7.05
N SER A 725 4.61 5.20 -7.93
CA SER A 725 3.63 5.99 -8.71
C SER A 725 3.15 5.25 -9.94
N ILE A 726 1.87 5.43 -10.30
CA ILE A 726 1.28 4.91 -11.55
C ILE A 726 2.22 5.16 -12.75
N PRO A 727 2.61 4.12 -13.52
CA PRO A 727 3.43 4.29 -14.71
C PRO A 727 2.60 4.83 -15.87
N THR A 728 3.28 5.36 -16.89
CA THR A 728 2.71 5.55 -18.22
C THR A 728 2.72 4.22 -18.99
N HIS A 729 1.76 3.99 -19.88
CA HIS A 729 1.87 2.92 -20.89
C HIS A 729 3.18 3.02 -21.70
N PRO A 730 3.73 1.90 -22.19
CA PRO A 730 4.87 1.92 -23.12
C PRO A 730 4.50 2.64 -24.41
N SER A 731 5.18 3.76 -24.70
CA SER A 731 4.89 4.57 -25.88
C SER A 731 5.40 3.89 -27.16
N LYS A 732 4.56 3.77 -28.19
CA LYS A 732 4.96 3.31 -29.55
C LYS A 732 6.03 4.20 -30.20
N GLN A 733 6.28 5.37 -29.60
CA GLN A 733 7.33 6.34 -29.90
C GLN A 733 8.76 5.77 -29.96
N GLY A 734 9.00 4.56 -29.43
CA GLY A 734 10.25 3.82 -29.66
C GLY A 734 10.58 3.50 -31.14
N LEU A 735 9.63 3.69 -32.07
CA LEU A 735 9.87 3.56 -33.52
C LEU A 735 10.00 4.90 -34.27
N ASP A 736 9.17 5.90 -33.99
CA ASP A 736 9.10 7.14 -34.81
C ASP A 736 9.74 8.39 -34.20
N SER A 737 9.76 8.58 -32.88
CA SER A 737 10.23 9.85 -32.26
C SER A 737 11.68 9.77 -31.80
N GLY A 738 12.61 9.81 -32.75
CA GLY A 738 14.04 9.99 -32.49
C GLY A 738 14.91 9.48 -33.62
N ALA A 739 14.68 8.22 -34.03
CA ALA A 739 15.45 7.54 -35.06
C ALA A 739 15.39 8.30 -36.41
N GLY A 740 14.20 8.66 -36.91
CA GLY A 740 14.04 9.29 -38.23
C GLY A 740 14.81 10.61 -38.41
N LYS A 741 14.88 11.46 -37.37
CA LYS A 741 15.61 12.75 -37.44
C LYS A 741 17.14 12.57 -37.32
N LEU A 742 17.62 11.59 -36.56
CA LEU A 742 19.05 11.28 -36.45
C LEU A 742 19.59 10.44 -37.61
N LEU A 743 18.75 9.63 -38.26
CA LEU A 743 19.11 8.88 -39.47
C LEU A 743 19.22 9.81 -40.68
N ASN A 744 18.30 10.75 -40.89
CA ASN A 744 18.40 11.69 -42.01
C ASN A 744 19.65 12.57 -41.95
N SER A 745 20.05 13.07 -40.76
CA SER A 745 21.29 13.85 -40.63
C SER A 745 22.55 13.00 -40.84
N ASN A 746 22.58 11.76 -40.32
CA ASN A 746 23.67 10.82 -40.58
C ASN A 746 23.78 10.43 -42.07
N LEU A 747 22.65 10.26 -42.76
CA LEU A 747 22.62 9.88 -44.16
C LEU A 747 23.08 11.03 -45.04
N TYR A 748 22.62 12.26 -44.80
CA TYR A 748 23.13 13.46 -45.47
C TYR A 748 24.63 13.67 -45.25
N TRP A 749 25.11 13.54 -44.01
CA TRP A 749 26.54 13.68 -43.71
C TRP A 749 27.38 12.61 -44.41
N LYS A 750 26.93 11.34 -44.41
CA LYS A 750 27.63 10.23 -45.07
C LYS A 750 27.58 10.30 -46.60
N LEU A 751 26.53 10.88 -47.21
CA LEU A 751 26.52 11.21 -48.64
C LEU A 751 27.50 12.35 -48.94
N THR A 752 27.41 13.46 -48.20
CA THR A 752 28.25 14.65 -48.43
C THR A 752 29.74 14.32 -48.32
N VAL A 753 30.15 13.59 -47.28
CA VAL A 753 31.54 13.14 -47.13
C VAL A 753 31.96 12.21 -48.27
N LYS A 754 31.11 11.27 -48.72
CA LYS A 754 31.44 10.40 -49.86
C LYS A 754 31.58 11.15 -51.18
N VAL A 755 30.70 12.12 -51.46
CA VAL A 755 30.77 12.94 -52.68
C VAL A 755 32.02 13.82 -52.69
N VAL A 756 32.35 14.46 -51.56
CA VAL A 756 33.57 15.26 -51.43
C VAL A 756 34.83 14.40 -51.58
N CYS A 757 34.86 13.20 -50.99
CA CYS A 757 35.99 12.27 -51.17
C CYS A 757 36.13 11.77 -52.62
N PHE A 758 35.03 11.61 -53.37
CA PHE A 758 35.10 11.25 -54.80
C PHE A 758 35.66 12.40 -55.65
N PHE A 759 35.17 13.63 -55.45
CA PHE A 759 35.69 14.80 -56.16
C PHE A 759 37.18 15.07 -55.87
N ILE A 760 37.65 14.82 -54.65
CA ILE A 760 39.08 14.93 -54.32
C ILE A 760 39.91 13.83 -55.01
N LEU A 761 39.33 12.66 -55.27
CA LEU A 761 40.04 11.55 -55.94
C LEU A 761 40.20 11.80 -57.46
N GLU A 762 39.19 12.37 -58.13
CA GLU A 762 39.30 12.78 -59.55
C GLU A 762 40.18 14.02 -59.77
N ILE A 763 40.58 14.73 -58.70
CA ILE A 763 41.56 15.83 -58.76
C ILE A 763 43.00 15.31 -58.53
N PHE A 764 43.16 14.03 -58.18
CA PHE A 764 44.44 13.37 -57.89
C PHE A 764 44.81 12.23 -58.89
N ILE A 765 44.03 12.08 -59.98
CA ILE A 765 44.24 11.12 -61.07
C ILE A 765 44.45 11.89 -62.38
#